data_AF-A0A7X6UN89-F1
#
_entry.id   AF-A0A7X6UN89-F1
#
_cell.length_a   1.000
_cell.length_b   1.000
_cell.length_c   1.000
_cell.angle_alpha   90.00
_cell.angle_beta   90.00
_cell.angle_gamma   90.00
#
_symmetry.space_group_name_H-M   'P 1'
#
loop_
_entity.id
_entity.type
_entity.pdbx_description
1 polymer ?
#
loop_
_entity_poly.entity_id
_entity_poly.type
_entity_poly.pdbx_seq_one_letter_code
_entity_poly.pdbx_strand_id
1 'polypeptide(L)'
;MTIGVDAQINCDTKGYSATTGPGTGSAGSHGGRGYGSDGPCYGSIIAPVDIGSRGRTGTSGGGAVCIKVAGSFIHNGLISADGGSTSWPTGAGGSIWITAGSISGSGTIRANAGTGTNNGTTNGGGGRVALILTDSNAVFSAFTGTVLATAGVGGSGAAGTIYFETSAHSPGKGELIINNINGSTRYGVLNTDLNGLEAVSYEFSRITLTNNAQLHVGSDDTLNIADTELGIDKSSKNAIWISGGTLLTPDVFSFSHMFMVVSAIESVFSPATSLTVGENAEFIVNQPHAMECSIIVSAGGKLTHTANPASQDENYKLVLSLQGNMLIENGASIDVTGRGFPVNYGPGSHPSVNSGASYGGLGVDGPACYGSLVAPTNLGSGGRSGGAGGGAICLNITGSLTNNGEIKANAASVTTRTGSGGSIYISAGQLIGTGLIEANSAPNVTGASPGGGGRVSLVVTNTGERLSSYAGLITAHGGRKSATISGGAGTIYLRDFDQGKHEGSLIIDNDGLKCVQTEISSDVVDTRVGNVFIQNGGHLLLNTNQTVTVNGNWSNSAGFSGLADSAVIFEGAPGSTSVIYGSTTFTGLLCTNGVGKTIQFQDACTNTIVAGGRLELTGSPTSTNMVMRSLNAGQAWFLKVDPLAAQLVSCVDVKDSDALLGVGAEILGINSKDRGNNKNWRFLQIYPGQVNTWTGGSNTTWSLHKNWDLDRGPLPTDVIVIPNNCENYPLLDAHQTTHEVIIQDQATLSLNGWNLIVTNKLTLAGHLIASDTESVILTKDADFTGASFTPAQSMLVLAGVDAQTINLDSVTFFKVLVENNLAPINILGGLIATELRCETLVGSTTIRFEPGKIIKLRDMVFSGNTGTPNIILRSLTAGQAWKLAVSGYRSVRGVDAQDSDASLG
;
A
#
# COMPACT_ATOMS: atom_id res chain seq x y z
N MET A 1 -7.57 -43.10 -55.62
CA MET A 1 -8.02 -41.85 -56.29
C MET A 1 -6.79 -41.14 -56.84
N THR A 2 -6.86 -40.50 -58.00
CA THR A 2 -5.73 -39.74 -58.56
C THR A 2 -6.16 -38.33 -58.94
N ILE A 3 -5.43 -37.32 -58.47
CA ILE A 3 -5.54 -35.93 -58.90
C ILE A 3 -4.27 -35.61 -59.71
N GLY A 4 -4.42 -35.41 -61.02
CA GLY A 4 -3.31 -35.11 -61.94
C GLY A 4 -2.73 -33.70 -61.74
N VAL A 5 -1.59 -33.42 -62.38
CA VAL A 5 -0.81 -32.18 -62.20
C VAL A 5 -1.61 -30.88 -62.44
N ASP A 6 -2.57 -30.91 -63.38
CA ASP A 6 -3.42 -29.76 -63.70
C ASP A 6 -4.83 -29.85 -63.11
N ALA A 7 -5.12 -30.89 -62.32
CA ALA A 7 -6.43 -31.08 -61.70
C ALA A 7 -6.53 -30.34 -60.37
N GLN A 8 -7.72 -29.80 -60.07
CA GLN A 8 -7.97 -29.09 -58.82
C GLN A 8 -9.28 -29.48 -58.15
N ILE A 9 -9.25 -29.57 -56.81
CA ILE A 9 -10.42 -29.46 -55.94
C ILE A 9 -10.33 -28.09 -55.26
N ASN A 10 -11.21 -27.17 -55.65
CA ASN A 10 -11.14 -25.79 -55.23
C ASN A 10 -12.41 -25.38 -54.46
N CYS A 11 -12.24 -25.09 -53.18
CA CYS A 11 -13.23 -24.54 -52.27
C CYS A 11 -12.81 -23.15 -51.75
N ASP A 12 -11.95 -22.44 -52.48
CA ASP A 12 -11.51 -21.09 -52.13
C ASP A 12 -12.71 -20.14 -52.10
N THR A 13 -12.79 -19.27 -51.09
CA THR A 13 -13.86 -18.26 -50.92
C THR A 13 -15.28 -18.82 -50.81
N LYS A 14 -15.42 -20.14 -50.57
CA LYS A 14 -16.72 -20.83 -50.44
C LYS A 14 -17.17 -21.00 -48.98
N GLY A 15 -16.53 -20.33 -48.04
CA GLY A 15 -16.92 -20.28 -46.64
C GLY A 15 -18.01 -19.26 -46.36
N TYR A 16 -18.10 -18.83 -45.11
CA TYR A 16 -19.09 -17.83 -44.72
C TYR A 16 -18.93 -16.55 -45.54
N SER A 17 -20.04 -16.05 -46.10
CA SER A 17 -20.05 -14.95 -47.08
C SER A 17 -20.88 -13.73 -46.64
N ALA A 18 -21.70 -13.82 -45.60
CA ALA A 18 -22.37 -12.67 -44.97
C ALA A 18 -21.61 -12.26 -43.70
N THR A 19 -22.08 -11.27 -42.93
CA THR A 19 -21.54 -10.93 -41.58
C THR A 19 -21.83 -12.02 -40.54
N THR A 20 -21.76 -13.28 -40.96
CA THR A 20 -22.09 -14.48 -40.20
C THR A 20 -20.87 -15.39 -40.25
N GLY A 21 -20.62 -16.13 -39.17
CA GLY A 21 -19.43 -16.95 -39.00
C GLY A 21 -18.91 -16.81 -37.57
N PRO A 22 -18.58 -17.90 -36.86
CA PRO A 22 -18.22 -17.82 -35.45
C PRO A 22 -16.96 -16.97 -35.18
N GLY A 23 -15.99 -17.01 -36.09
CA GLY A 23 -14.75 -16.24 -36.01
C GLY A 23 -14.80 -14.88 -36.71
N THR A 24 -15.99 -14.27 -36.82
CA THR A 24 -16.12 -12.95 -37.46
C THR A 24 -15.55 -11.85 -36.55
N GLY A 25 -14.60 -11.08 -37.07
CA GLY A 25 -14.03 -9.89 -36.42
C GLY A 25 -13.48 -8.94 -37.49
N SER A 26 -12.50 -8.08 -37.17
CA SER A 26 -11.89 -7.22 -38.21
C SER A 26 -11.43 -8.07 -39.39
N ALA A 27 -10.60 -9.08 -39.16
CA ALA A 27 -10.33 -10.16 -40.12
C ALA A 27 -10.94 -11.49 -39.66
N GLY A 28 -11.13 -12.45 -40.56
CA GLY A 28 -11.73 -13.75 -40.22
C GLY A 28 -10.79 -14.65 -39.41
N SER A 29 -11.34 -15.40 -38.45
CA SER A 29 -10.65 -16.47 -37.68
C SER A 29 -11.25 -17.86 -37.98
N HIS A 30 -10.45 -18.93 -37.91
CA HIS A 30 -10.96 -20.32 -37.96
C HIS A 30 -10.01 -21.33 -37.28
N GLY A 31 -8.82 -21.60 -37.84
CA GLY A 31 -7.76 -22.33 -37.13
C GLY A 31 -6.81 -21.36 -36.44
N GLY A 32 -6.31 -20.40 -37.20
CA GLY A 32 -5.56 -19.26 -36.70
C GLY A 32 -6.46 -18.05 -36.48
N ARG A 33 -6.06 -17.17 -35.56
CA ARG A 33 -6.77 -15.92 -35.27
C ARG A 33 -6.47 -14.86 -36.34
N GLY A 34 -7.52 -14.21 -36.83
CA GLY A 34 -7.41 -13.05 -37.71
C GLY A 34 -6.99 -11.78 -36.95
N TYR A 35 -6.33 -10.84 -37.62
CA TYR A 35 -5.92 -9.59 -36.98
C TYR A 35 -7.08 -8.72 -36.53
N GLY A 36 -7.00 -8.22 -35.29
CA GLY A 36 -8.05 -7.37 -34.70
C GLY A 36 -9.40 -8.09 -34.66
N SER A 37 -9.39 -9.43 -34.64
CA SER A 37 -10.57 -10.24 -34.47
C SER A 37 -10.77 -10.54 -32.99
N ASP A 38 -11.95 -10.21 -32.47
CA ASP A 38 -12.43 -10.67 -31.18
C ASP A 38 -13.17 -12.02 -31.31
N GLY A 39 -13.32 -12.53 -32.55
CA GLY A 39 -14.00 -13.79 -32.83
C GLY A 39 -13.10 -15.01 -32.58
N PRO A 40 -13.63 -16.09 -31.98
CA PRO A 40 -12.87 -17.31 -31.66
C PRO A 40 -12.35 -18.03 -32.92
N CYS A 41 -11.27 -18.79 -32.76
CA CYS A 41 -10.97 -19.91 -33.66
C CYS A 41 -11.86 -21.10 -33.27
N TYR A 42 -12.21 -21.96 -34.21
CA TYR A 42 -13.22 -23.03 -34.02
C TYR A 42 -12.98 -24.21 -34.95
N GLY A 43 -13.71 -25.30 -34.68
CA GLY A 43 -13.68 -26.53 -35.47
C GLY A 43 -12.72 -27.57 -34.90
N SER A 44 -12.80 -28.81 -35.39
CA SER A 44 -11.91 -29.89 -34.94
C SER A 44 -10.52 -29.79 -35.59
N ILE A 45 -9.44 -30.06 -34.84
CA ILE A 45 -8.08 -30.21 -35.41
C ILE A 45 -7.97 -31.52 -36.20
N ILE A 46 -8.56 -32.60 -35.67
CA ILE A 46 -8.37 -33.97 -36.18
C ILE A 46 -9.46 -34.42 -37.17
N ALA A 47 -10.62 -33.76 -37.16
CA ALA A 47 -11.72 -34.00 -38.09
C ALA A 47 -12.36 -32.67 -38.58
N PRO A 48 -11.59 -31.77 -39.21
CA PRO A 48 -12.08 -30.44 -39.60
C PRO A 48 -13.13 -30.53 -40.70
N VAL A 49 -14.34 -30.04 -40.41
CA VAL A 49 -15.46 -29.96 -41.39
C VAL A 49 -16.03 -28.55 -41.53
N ASP A 50 -15.65 -27.65 -40.62
CA ASP A 50 -16.20 -26.31 -40.57
C ASP A 50 -15.62 -25.41 -41.66
N ILE A 51 -16.45 -24.51 -42.19
CA ILE A 51 -16.02 -23.54 -43.19
C ILE A 51 -15.44 -22.29 -42.52
N GLY A 52 -14.50 -21.62 -43.19
CA GLY A 52 -13.80 -20.45 -42.67
C GLY A 52 -14.67 -19.19 -42.61
N SER A 53 -14.41 -18.34 -41.62
CA SER A 53 -15.14 -17.08 -41.40
C SER A 53 -14.69 -15.94 -42.31
N ARG A 54 -15.61 -15.01 -42.55
CA ARG A 54 -15.38 -13.76 -43.29
C ARG A 54 -14.73 -12.69 -42.40
N GLY A 55 -13.93 -11.79 -43.01
CA GLY A 55 -13.54 -10.52 -42.37
C GLY A 55 -14.66 -9.47 -42.47
N ARG A 56 -14.86 -8.62 -41.45
CA ARG A 56 -16.04 -7.75 -41.23
C ARG A 56 -16.67 -7.09 -42.48
N THR A 57 -15.86 -6.52 -43.35
CA THR A 57 -16.29 -5.86 -44.61
C THR A 57 -15.64 -6.47 -45.85
N GLY A 58 -15.02 -7.64 -45.65
CA GLY A 58 -14.01 -8.22 -46.50
C GLY A 58 -14.53 -9.27 -47.46
N THR A 59 -13.71 -10.27 -47.69
CA THR A 59 -14.01 -11.46 -48.49
C THR A 59 -14.49 -12.62 -47.62
N SER A 60 -15.19 -13.56 -48.25
CA SER A 60 -15.59 -14.83 -47.63
C SER A 60 -14.37 -15.65 -47.17
N GLY A 61 -14.55 -16.46 -46.14
CA GLY A 61 -13.56 -17.48 -45.77
C GLY A 61 -13.52 -18.64 -46.78
N GLY A 62 -12.60 -19.58 -46.56
CA GLY A 62 -12.50 -20.81 -47.35
C GLY A 62 -13.61 -21.81 -47.04
N GLY A 63 -13.97 -22.66 -48.01
CA GLY A 63 -14.94 -23.75 -47.82
C GLY A 63 -14.36 -24.96 -47.09
N ALA A 64 -15.03 -26.10 -47.18
CA ALA A 64 -14.56 -27.35 -46.57
C ALA A 64 -14.43 -28.46 -47.63
N VAL A 65 -13.34 -29.20 -47.57
CA VAL A 65 -13.08 -30.39 -48.41
C VAL A 65 -12.97 -31.61 -47.51
N CYS A 66 -13.82 -32.61 -47.72
CA CYS A 66 -13.76 -33.90 -47.04
C CYS A 66 -13.59 -35.02 -48.06
N ILE A 67 -12.49 -35.77 -47.99
CA ILE A 67 -12.17 -36.85 -48.93
C ILE A 67 -11.89 -38.14 -48.14
N LYS A 68 -12.53 -39.24 -48.54
CA LYS A 68 -12.27 -40.57 -48.01
C LYS A 68 -11.91 -41.52 -49.14
N VAL A 69 -10.68 -42.04 -49.13
CA VAL A 69 -10.15 -42.98 -50.12
C VAL A 69 -9.74 -44.26 -49.41
N ALA A 70 -10.38 -45.39 -49.71
CA ALA A 70 -10.07 -46.65 -49.02
C ALA A 70 -8.67 -47.21 -49.34
N GLY A 71 -8.06 -46.81 -50.45
CA GLY A 71 -6.73 -47.26 -50.88
C GLY A 71 -5.79 -46.10 -51.20
N SER A 72 -4.91 -46.29 -52.19
CA SER A 72 -3.91 -45.28 -52.57
C SER A 72 -4.53 -43.99 -53.13
N PHE A 73 -4.06 -42.86 -52.61
CA PHE A 73 -4.36 -41.52 -53.06
C PHE A 73 -3.11 -40.87 -53.68
N ILE A 74 -3.11 -40.72 -55.00
CA ILE A 74 -2.02 -40.06 -55.74
C ILE A 74 -2.43 -38.61 -56.00
N HIS A 75 -1.77 -37.65 -55.35
CA HIS A 75 -2.08 -36.22 -55.45
C HIS A 75 -0.92 -35.44 -56.06
N ASN A 76 -1.09 -34.99 -57.31
CA ASN A 76 -0.12 -34.17 -58.03
C ASN A 76 -0.64 -32.76 -58.37
N GLY A 77 -1.95 -32.51 -58.17
CA GLY A 77 -2.60 -31.24 -58.49
C GLY A 77 -2.79 -30.33 -57.28
N LEU A 78 -3.92 -29.62 -57.22
CA LEU A 78 -4.27 -28.69 -56.14
C LEU A 78 -5.51 -29.13 -55.36
N ILE A 79 -5.44 -29.10 -54.03
CA ILE A 79 -6.62 -29.09 -53.14
C ILE A 79 -6.54 -27.80 -52.33
N SER A 80 -7.57 -26.97 -52.41
CA SER A 80 -7.52 -25.61 -51.88
C SER A 80 -8.83 -25.25 -51.20
N ALA A 81 -8.72 -24.64 -50.02
CA ALA A 81 -9.83 -24.08 -49.23
C ALA A 81 -9.41 -22.72 -48.65
N ASP A 82 -8.87 -21.85 -49.49
CA ASP A 82 -8.30 -20.57 -49.07
C ASP A 82 -9.37 -19.51 -48.83
N GLY A 83 -9.11 -18.60 -47.88
CA GLY A 83 -9.88 -17.38 -47.68
C GLY A 83 -9.68 -16.39 -48.84
N GLY A 84 -10.64 -15.50 -49.06
CA GLY A 84 -10.55 -14.56 -50.19
C GLY A 84 -9.56 -13.42 -49.96
N SER A 85 -8.88 -12.99 -51.01
CA SER A 85 -7.94 -11.86 -50.98
C SER A 85 -8.64 -10.54 -51.30
N THR A 86 -8.32 -9.46 -50.58
CA THR A 86 -8.86 -8.11 -50.83
C THR A 86 -7.96 -7.03 -50.22
N SER A 87 -8.28 -5.75 -50.42
CA SER A 87 -7.52 -4.63 -49.87
C SER A 87 -7.78 -4.36 -48.39
N TRP A 88 -8.96 -4.74 -47.86
CA TRP A 88 -9.31 -4.65 -46.43
C TRP A 88 -10.70 -5.24 -46.16
N PRO A 89 -10.92 -6.05 -45.11
CA PRO A 89 -10.09 -7.09 -44.46
C PRO A 89 -10.20 -8.46 -45.19
N THR A 90 -9.35 -9.46 -44.90
CA THR A 90 -9.40 -10.77 -45.59
C THR A 90 -10.15 -11.87 -44.81
N GLY A 91 -10.62 -12.89 -45.54
CA GLY A 91 -11.28 -14.08 -44.97
C GLY A 91 -10.28 -15.13 -44.45
N ALA A 92 -10.73 -15.96 -43.50
CA ALA A 92 -9.95 -17.06 -42.95
C ALA A 92 -9.85 -18.25 -43.92
N GLY A 93 -8.84 -19.10 -43.73
CA GLY A 93 -8.78 -20.41 -44.38
C GLY A 93 -9.90 -21.34 -43.90
N GLY A 94 -10.29 -22.28 -44.76
CA GLY A 94 -11.34 -23.25 -44.52
C GLY A 94 -10.86 -24.55 -43.85
N SER A 95 -11.51 -25.67 -44.18
CA SER A 95 -11.16 -27.01 -43.71
C SER A 95 -10.75 -27.92 -44.85
N ILE A 96 -9.71 -28.74 -44.63
CA ILE A 96 -9.40 -29.88 -45.51
C ILE A 96 -9.20 -31.12 -44.63
N TRP A 97 -10.05 -32.13 -44.81
CA TRP A 97 -9.95 -33.41 -44.12
C TRP A 97 -9.84 -34.55 -45.14
N ILE A 98 -8.73 -35.28 -45.10
CA ILE A 98 -8.47 -36.39 -46.02
C ILE A 98 -8.14 -37.64 -45.21
N THR A 99 -8.92 -38.70 -45.41
CA THR A 99 -8.59 -40.06 -44.95
C THR A 99 -8.26 -40.91 -46.17
N ALA A 100 -7.07 -41.52 -46.20
CA ALA A 100 -6.62 -42.38 -47.29
C ALA A 100 -6.02 -43.70 -46.76
N GLY A 101 -5.92 -44.74 -47.59
CA GLY A 101 -5.06 -45.90 -47.28
C GLY A 101 -3.60 -45.47 -47.19
N SER A 102 -3.13 -44.85 -48.27
CA SER A 102 -1.80 -44.24 -48.41
C SER A 102 -1.87 -42.99 -49.29
N ILE A 103 -0.90 -42.08 -49.16
CA ILE A 103 -0.79 -40.87 -50.00
C ILE A 103 0.58 -40.80 -50.67
N SER A 104 0.62 -40.37 -51.93
CA SER A 104 1.86 -40.07 -52.67
C SER A 104 1.65 -38.97 -53.71
N GLY A 105 2.74 -38.47 -54.29
CA GLY A 105 2.72 -37.40 -55.29
C GLY A 105 3.31 -36.08 -54.78
N SER A 106 3.24 -35.04 -55.61
CA SER A 106 3.90 -33.75 -55.38
C SER A 106 2.94 -32.55 -55.37
N GLY A 107 1.65 -32.79 -55.23
CA GLY A 107 0.61 -31.75 -55.29
C GLY A 107 0.63 -30.79 -54.10
N THR A 108 -0.25 -29.79 -54.12
CA THR A 108 -0.42 -28.83 -53.02
C THR A 108 -1.76 -29.05 -52.32
N ILE A 109 -1.76 -29.01 -50.98
CA ILE A 109 -2.93 -29.02 -50.13
C ILE A 109 -2.88 -27.76 -49.27
N ARG A 110 -3.84 -26.84 -49.41
CA ARG A 110 -3.79 -25.55 -48.69
C ARG A 110 -5.14 -25.06 -48.17
N ALA A 111 -5.14 -24.59 -46.94
CA ALA A 111 -6.25 -23.87 -46.31
C ALA A 111 -5.73 -22.55 -45.72
N ASN A 112 -5.14 -21.72 -46.56
CA ASN A 112 -4.54 -20.45 -46.15
C ASN A 112 -5.59 -19.36 -45.96
N ALA A 113 -5.27 -18.35 -45.17
CA ALA A 113 -6.06 -17.13 -45.17
C ALA A 113 -5.90 -16.35 -46.48
N GLY A 114 -6.85 -15.44 -46.74
CA GLY A 114 -6.75 -14.50 -47.84
C GLY A 114 -5.60 -13.51 -47.68
N THR A 115 -4.99 -13.10 -48.79
CA THR A 115 -3.87 -12.16 -48.82
C THR A 115 -4.34 -10.72 -49.02
N GLY A 116 -3.77 -9.79 -48.23
CA GLY A 116 -4.04 -8.37 -48.36
C GLY A 116 -3.35 -7.75 -49.57
N THR A 117 -4.03 -6.90 -50.34
CA THR A 117 -3.43 -6.27 -51.55
C THR A 117 -2.74 -4.93 -51.27
N ASN A 118 -2.94 -4.33 -50.09
CA ASN A 118 -2.40 -3.01 -49.73
C ASN A 118 -1.59 -3.09 -48.42
N ASN A 119 -0.67 -2.14 -48.21
CA ASN A 119 0.01 -1.96 -46.93
C ASN A 119 -1.00 -1.64 -45.82
N GLY A 120 -0.94 -2.39 -44.72
CA GLY A 120 -1.80 -2.23 -43.54
C GLY A 120 -2.99 -3.18 -43.47
N THR A 121 -3.30 -3.94 -44.54
CA THR A 121 -4.45 -4.85 -44.59
C THR A 121 -4.52 -5.80 -43.38
N THR A 122 -5.69 -5.89 -42.74
CA THR A 122 -5.91 -6.89 -41.68
C THR A 122 -6.18 -8.25 -42.30
N ASN A 123 -5.23 -9.17 -42.13
CA ASN A 123 -5.29 -10.50 -42.70
C ASN A 123 -5.98 -11.48 -41.75
N GLY A 124 -6.78 -12.38 -42.33
CA GLY A 124 -7.40 -13.49 -41.64
C GLY A 124 -6.37 -14.52 -41.18
N GLY A 125 -6.82 -15.45 -40.34
CA GLY A 125 -6.01 -16.57 -39.89
C GLY A 125 -6.14 -17.81 -40.77
N GLY A 126 -5.14 -18.69 -40.70
CA GLY A 126 -5.13 -19.96 -41.44
C GLY A 126 -6.27 -20.90 -41.03
N GLY A 127 -6.58 -21.85 -41.90
CA GLY A 127 -7.61 -22.87 -41.70
C GLY A 127 -7.11 -24.12 -40.98
N ARG A 128 -7.84 -25.22 -41.09
CA ARG A 128 -7.46 -26.52 -40.49
C ARG A 128 -7.26 -27.57 -41.57
N VAL A 129 -6.15 -28.30 -41.54
CA VAL A 129 -5.86 -29.40 -42.46
C VAL A 129 -5.60 -30.67 -41.65
N ALA A 130 -6.29 -31.76 -41.95
CA ALA A 130 -6.06 -33.08 -41.34
C ALA A 130 -5.89 -34.15 -42.41
N LEU A 131 -4.77 -34.86 -42.38
CA LEU A 131 -4.49 -36.01 -43.25
C LEU A 131 -4.31 -37.26 -42.38
N ILE A 132 -5.07 -38.32 -42.68
CA ILE A 132 -5.08 -39.58 -41.93
C ILE A 132 -4.81 -40.74 -42.89
N LEU A 133 -3.73 -41.49 -42.64
CA LEU A 133 -3.36 -42.68 -43.41
C LEU A 133 -3.71 -43.95 -42.63
N THR A 134 -4.44 -44.85 -43.28
CA THR A 134 -5.06 -46.01 -42.62
C THR A 134 -4.33 -47.32 -42.88
N ASP A 135 -3.48 -47.41 -43.92
CA ASP A 135 -2.67 -48.60 -44.18
C ASP A 135 -1.51 -48.72 -43.18
N SER A 136 -1.17 -49.95 -42.77
CA SER A 136 -0.20 -50.25 -41.69
C SER A 136 1.23 -49.73 -41.93
N ASN A 137 1.62 -49.47 -43.19
CA ASN A 137 2.96 -49.03 -43.57
C ASN A 137 2.97 -47.67 -44.28
N ALA A 138 1.84 -46.95 -44.29
CA ALA A 138 1.75 -45.67 -44.96
C ALA A 138 2.48 -44.59 -44.16
N VAL A 139 3.35 -43.84 -44.84
CA VAL A 139 4.14 -42.74 -44.27
C VAL A 139 3.97 -41.49 -45.12
N PHE A 140 3.98 -40.32 -44.49
CA PHE A 140 3.84 -39.04 -45.19
C PHE A 140 5.05 -38.68 -46.06
N SER A 141 6.22 -39.29 -45.86
CA SER A 141 7.40 -39.08 -46.71
C SER A 141 7.20 -39.59 -48.15
N ALA A 142 6.18 -40.40 -48.43
CA ALA A 142 5.80 -40.78 -49.79
C ALA A 142 5.10 -39.64 -50.57
N PHE A 143 4.62 -38.61 -49.87
CA PHE A 143 4.08 -37.38 -50.44
C PHE A 143 5.14 -36.28 -50.33
N THR A 144 5.65 -35.82 -51.47
CA THR A 144 6.68 -34.78 -51.56
C THR A 144 6.10 -33.39 -51.82
N GLY A 145 4.76 -33.29 -51.82
CA GLY A 145 4.03 -32.06 -52.02
C GLY A 145 4.01 -31.15 -50.79
N THR A 146 3.28 -30.05 -50.89
CA THR A 146 3.22 -29.02 -49.84
C THR A 146 1.87 -29.05 -49.13
N VAL A 147 1.88 -28.97 -47.79
CA VAL A 147 0.68 -28.78 -46.97
C VAL A 147 0.77 -27.45 -46.24
N LEU A 148 -0.24 -26.58 -46.40
CA LEU A 148 -0.23 -25.22 -45.86
C LEU A 148 -1.54 -24.86 -45.14
N ALA A 149 -1.41 -24.14 -44.02
CA ALA A 149 -2.50 -23.52 -43.29
C ALA A 149 -2.06 -22.13 -42.78
N THR A 150 -1.51 -21.29 -43.66
CA THR A 150 -0.81 -20.06 -43.27
C THR A 150 -1.78 -18.88 -43.09
N ALA A 151 -1.31 -17.85 -42.38
CA ALA A 151 -1.92 -16.52 -42.47
C ALA A 151 -1.69 -15.89 -43.85
N GLY A 152 -2.40 -14.79 -44.12
CA GLY A 152 -2.26 -14.02 -45.37
C GLY A 152 -0.95 -13.24 -45.44
N VAL A 153 -0.38 -13.10 -46.63
CA VAL A 153 0.86 -12.33 -46.87
C VAL A 153 0.63 -10.84 -46.55
N GLY A 154 1.61 -10.18 -45.92
CA GLY A 154 1.47 -8.80 -45.41
C GLY A 154 1.24 -8.71 -43.90
N GLY A 155 1.19 -9.85 -43.20
CA GLY A 155 1.56 -10.00 -41.78
C GLY A 155 0.61 -9.40 -40.77
N SER A 156 -0.48 -10.11 -40.44
CA SER A 156 -1.42 -9.67 -39.40
C SER A 156 -2.21 -10.81 -38.71
N GLY A 157 -2.54 -11.92 -39.38
CA GLY A 157 -3.18 -13.09 -38.73
C GLY A 157 -2.17 -14.13 -38.20
N ALA A 158 -2.67 -15.14 -37.50
CA ALA A 158 -1.93 -16.34 -37.10
C ALA A 158 -2.18 -17.51 -38.08
N ALA A 159 -1.22 -18.43 -38.20
CA ALA A 159 -1.44 -19.68 -38.92
C ALA A 159 -2.49 -20.57 -38.23
N GLY A 160 -3.10 -21.45 -39.00
CA GLY A 160 -3.97 -22.50 -38.49
C GLY A 160 -3.21 -23.78 -38.21
N THR A 161 -3.89 -24.93 -38.34
CA THR A 161 -3.36 -26.23 -37.93
C THR A 161 -3.18 -27.17 -39.11
N ILE A 162 -2.13 -28.01 -39.04
CA ILE A 162 -1.93 -29.17 -39.90
C ILE A 162 -1.82 -30.40 -38.98
N TYR A 163 -2.60 -31.43 -39.22
CA TYR A 163 -2.63 -32.66 -38.43
C TYR A 163 -2.32 -33.87 -39.31
N PHE A 164 -1.35 -34.68 -38.91
CA PHE A 164 -0.92 -35.89 -39.61
C PHE A 164 -1.08 -37.12 -38.72
N GLU A 165 -1.87 -38.09 -39.17
CA GLU A 165 -2.06 -39.37 -38.48
C GLU A 165 -1.72 -40.53 -39.40
N THR A 166 -1.01 -41.52 -38.87
CA THR A 166 -0.76 -42.80 -39.53
C THR A 166 -1.27 -43.90 -38.61
N SER A 167 -1.36 -45.12 -39.13
CA SER A 167 -1.71 -46.32 -38.36
C SER A 167 -0.72 -46.67 -37.24
N ALA A 168 0.45 -46.02 -37.16
CA ALA A 168 1.40 -46.17 -36.07
C ALA A 168 1.01 -45.34 -34.82
N HIS A 169 0.17 -44.32 -34.97
CA HIS A 169 -0.34 -43.53 -33.86
C HIS A 169 -1.60 -44.18 -33.27
N SER A 170 -1.86 -43.93 -31.99
CA SER A 170 -3.20 -44.20 -31.44
C SER A 170 -4.23 -43.26 -32.10
N PRO A 171 -5.49 -43.70 -32.31
CA PRO A 171 -6.49 -42.88 -32.98
C PRO A 171 -6.63 -41.49 -32.35
N GLY A 172 -6.54 -40.44 -33.19
CA GLY A 172 -6.63 -39.04 -32.74
C GLY A 172 -5.37 -38.47 -32.07
N LYS A 173 -4.28 -39.26 -31.96
CA LYS A 173 -3.02 -38.86 -31.33
C LYS A 173 -1.86 -38.65 -32.30
N GLY A 174 -2.13 -38.20 -33.52
CA GLY A 174 -1.11 -37.93 -34.53
C GLY A 174 -0.19 -36.75 -34.20
N GLU A 175 0.49 -36.23 -35.21
CA GLU A 175 1.34 -35.03 -35.12
C GLU A 175 0.51 -33.77 -35.44
N LEU A 176 0.56 -32.79 -34.55
CA LEU A 176 0.08 -31.43 -34.78
C LEU A 176 1.24 -30.54 -35.22
N ILE A 177 1.09 -29.84 -36.34
CA ILE A 177 2.07 -28.90 -36.88
C ILE A 177 1.42 -27.52 -36.98
N ILE A 178 2.06 -26.52 -36.38
CA ILE A 178 1.72 -25.11 -36.54
C ILE A 178 2.95 -24.41 -37.09
N ASN A 179 2.82 -23.94 -38.32
CA ASN A 179 3.89 -23.26 -39.04
C ASN A 179 3.45 -21.83 -39.35
N ASN A 180 3.92 -20.88 -38.55
CA ASN A 180 3.47 -19.50 -38.61
C ASN A 180 4.14 -18.66 -39.71
N ILE A 181 4.48 -19.29 -40.85
CA ILE A 181 4.93 -18.60 -42.06
C ILE A 181 3.90 -17.53 -42.46
N ASN A 182 4.39 -16.33 -42.80
CA ASN A 182 3.59 -15.13 -43.11
C ASN A 182 2.71 -14.61 -41.96
N GLY A 183 2.73 -15.28 -40.81
CA GLY A 183 1.99 -14.86 -39.63
C GLY A 183 2.68 -13.76 -38.85
N SER A 184 1.90 -13.05 -38.03
CA SER A 184 2.42 -12.11 -37.03
C SER A 184 2.34 -12.74 -35.65
N THR A 185 3.24 -12.34 -34.76
CA THR A 185 3.15 -12.67 -33.34
C THR A 185 2.91 -11.42 -32.51
N ARG A 186 1.79 -11.42 -31.79
CA ARG A 186 1.45 -10.44 -30.77
C ARG A 186 1.06 -11.22 -29.51
N TYR A 187 1.90 -11.11 -28.48
CA TYR A 187 1.77 -11.83 -27.22
C TYR A 187 0.31 -11.86 -26.73
N GLY A 188 -0.30 -13.05 -26.71
CA GLY A 188 -1.66 -13.28 -26.20
C GLY A 188 -2.81 -12.78 -27.09
N VAL A 189 -2.53 -12.23 -28.28
CA VAL A 189 -3.53 -11.61 -29.16
C VAL A 189 -3.69 -12.37 -30.48
N LEU A 190 -2.63 -13.02 -30.98
CA LEU A 190 -2.64 -13.73 -32.27
C LEU A 190 -2.12 -15.15 -32.11
N ASN A 191 -3.02 -16.03 -31.66
CA ASN A 191 -2.72 -17.43 -31.44
C ASN A 191 -3.48 -18.35 -32.42
N THR A 192 -3.04 -19.59 -32.49
CA THR A 192 -3.77 -20.73 -33.05
C THR A 192 -4.49 -21.42 -31.89
N ASP A 193 -5.83 -21.36 -31.83
CA ASP A 193 -6.57 -21.91 -30.70
C ASP A 193 -6.90 -23.40 -30.94
N LEU A 194 -6.92 -24.20 -29.88
CA LEU A 194 -7.41 -25.58 -29.96
C LEU A 194 -8.87 -25.60 -30.43
N ASN A 195 -9.72 -24.87 -29.71
CA ASN A 195 -11.07 -24.48 -30.09
C ASN A 195 -11.47 -23.24 -29.25
N GLY A 196 -12.51 -22.52 -29.65
CA GLY A 196 -13.02 -21.35 -28.94
C GLY A 196 -14.54 -21.29 -28.89
N LEU A 197 -15.24 -22.34 -29.34
CA LEU A 197 -16.70 -22.46 -29.25
C LEU A 197 -17.16 -23.59 -28.33
N GLU A 198 -16.33 -24.61 -28.17
CA GLU A 198 -16.63 -25.78 -27.35
C GLU A 198 -15.34 -26.28 -26.71
N ALA A 199 -15.48 -26.84 -25.51
CA ALA A 199 -14.38 -27.45 -24.79
C ALA A 199 -13.86 -28.66 -25.57
N VAL A 200 -12.54 -28.71 -25.77
CA VAL A 200 -11.89 -29.84 -26.44
C VAL A 200 -10.80 -30.45 -25.57
N SER A 201 -10.58 -31.75 -25.75
CA SER A 201 -9.44 -32.46 -25.18
C SER A 201 -8.61 -33.06 -26.29
N TYR A 202 -7.32 -32.70 -26.35
CA TYR A 202 -6.38 -33.25 -27.31
C TYR A 202 -5.17 -33.86 -26.61
N GLU A 203 -4.68 -34.94 -27.19
CA GLU A 203 -3.42 -35.59 -26.87
C GLU A 203 -2.75 -35.95 -28.18
N PHE A 204 -1.56 -35.42 -28.45
CA PHE A 204 -0.84 -35.64 -29.71
C PHE A 204 0.43 -36.45 -29.46
N SER A 205 0.87 -37.29 -30.39
CA SER A 205 2.19 -37.94 -30.26
C SER A 205 3.32 -36.93 -30.41
N ARG A 206 3.10 -35.87 -31.20
CA ARG A 206 4.05 -34.77 -31.40
C ARG A 206 3.33 -33.45 -31.63
N ILE A 207 3.87 -32.37 -31.09
CA ILE A 207 3.49 -31.00 -31.42
C ILE A 207 4.72 -30.27 -31.99
N THR A 208 4.61 -29.80 -33.23
CA THR A 208 5.66 -29.09 -33.94
C THR A 208 5.29 -27.60 -34.06
N LEU A 209 6.07 -26.72 -33.43
CA LEU A 209 5.88 -25.26 -33.47
C LEU A 209 7.05 -24.61 -34.21
N THR A 210 6.75 -23.89 -35.29
CA THR A 210 7.77 -23.24 -36.13
C THR A 210 7.40 -21.82 -36.55
N ASN A 211 8.42 -21.02 -36.84
CA ASN A 211 8.28 -19.65 -37.33
C ASN A 211 7.49 -18.73 -36.38
N ASN A 212 7.69 -18.88 -35.07
CA ASN A 212 6.97 -18.14 -34.02
C ASN A 212 5.49 -18.57 -33.90
N ALA A 213 5.23 -19.87 -33.88
CA ALA A 213 3.89 -20.41 -33.70
C ALA A 213 3.44 -20.35 -32.23
N GLN A 214 2.20 -19.92 -32.00
CA GLN A 214 1.65 -19.72 -30.65
C GLN A 214 0.37 -20.56 -30.53
N LEU A 215 0.46 -21.70 -29.83
CA LEU A 215 -0.68 -22.56 -29.55
C LEU A 215 -1.43 -22.06 -28.31
N HIS A 216 -2.75 -21.97 -28.37
CA HIS A 216 -3.57 -21.46 -27.29
C HIS A 216 -4.55 -22.51 -26.77
N VAL A 217 -4.48 -22.73 -25.46
CA VAL A 217 -5.37 -23.55 -24.64
C VAL A 217 -6.37 -22.59 -23.99
N GLY A 218 -7.57 -22.52 -24.57
CA GLY A 218 -8.64 -21.63 -24.11
C GLY A 218 -9.30 -22.11 -22.82
N SER A 219 -10.31 -21.39 -22.33
CA SER A 219 -11.12 -21.83 -21.20
C SER A 219 -11.75 -23.19 -21.51
N ASP A 220 -11.80 -24.08 -20.52
CA ASP A 220 -12.35 -25.45 -20.61
C ASP A 220 -11.61 -26.42 -21.55
N ASP A 221 -10.62 -25.96 -22.31
CA ASP A 221 -9.78 -26.84 -23.13
C ASP A 221 -8.79 -27.61 -22.27
N THR A 222 -8.50 -28.85 -22.68
CA THR A 222 -7.43 -29.67 -22.11
C THR A 222 -6.44 -30.08 -23.18
N LEU A 223 -5.19 -29.67 -23.03
CA LEU A 223 -4.06 -30.18 -23.80
C LEU A 223 -3.26 -31.15 -22.93
N ASN A 224 -3.25 -32.43 -23.29
CA ASN A 224 -2.42 -33.42 -22.62
C ASN A 224 -1.13 -33.65 -23.40
N ILE A 225 0.00 -33.26 -22.80
CA ILE A 225 1.35 -33.46 -23.34
C ILE A 225 2.19 -34.46 -22.52
N ALA A 226 1.56 -35.29 -21.68
CA ALA A 226 2.27 -36.26 -20.84
C ALA A 226 3.12 -37.27 -21.64
N ASP A 227 2.68 -37.63 -22.85
CA ASP A 227 3.38 -38.54 -23.76
C ASP A 227 3.64 -37.89 -25.14
N THR A 228 3.80 -36.56 -25.18
CA THR A 228 3.96 -35.79 -26.43
C THR A 228 5.39 -35.33 -26.64
N GLU A 229 5.94 -35.57 -27.83
CA GLU A 229 7.19 -34.95 -28.26
C GLU A 229 6.99 -33.49 -28.71
N LEU A 230 7.83 -32.57 -28.25
CA LEU A 230 7.80 -31.16 -28.67
C LEU A 230 8.87 -30.88 -29.73
N GLY A 231 8.43 -30.71 -30.99
CA GLY A 231 9.26 -30.33 -32.14
C GLY A 231 9.34 -28.81 -32.30
N ILE A 232 10.19 -28.15 -31.52
CA ILE A 232 10.28 -26.67 -31.50
C ILE A 232 11.48 -26.19 -32.32
N ASP A 233 11.27 -25.31 -33.29
CA ASP A 233 12.39 -24.63 -33.98
C ASP A 233 13.00 -23.51 -33.13
N LYS A 234 14.14 -22.96 -33.57
CA LYS A 234 14.86 -21.90 -32.84
C LYS A 234 14.24 -20.50 -33.00
N SER A 235 13.01 -20.38 -33.49
CA SER A 235 12.32 -19.11 -33.56
C SER A 235 12.02 -18.59 -32.16
N SER A 236 12.29 -17.32 -31.92
CA SER A 236 12.31 -16.75 -30.57
C SER A 236 10.94 -16.54 -29.93
N LYS A 237 9.83 -16.90 -30.58
CA LYS A 237 8.48 -16.66 -30.05
C LYS A 237 7.52 -17.83 -30.22
N ASN A 238 8.03 -19.05 -30.36
CA ASN A 238 7.19 -20.24 -30.24
C ASN A 238 6.63 -20.32 -28.82
N ALA A 239 5.36 -20.69 -28.66
CA ALA A 239 4.76 -20.71 -27.33
C ALA A 239 3.53 -21.62 -27.19
N ILE A 240 3.26 -21.99 -25.94
CA ILE A 240 1.95 -22.47 -25.48
C ILE A 240 1.37 -21.42 -24.53
N TRP A 241 0.20 -20.89 -24.87
CA TRP A 241 -0.60 -19.95 -24.09
C TRP A 241 -1.72 -20.68 -23.37
N ILE A 242 -1.79 -20.55 -22.05
CA ILE A 242 -2.81 -21.19 -21.21
C ILE A 242 -3.69 -20.08 -20.64
N SER A 243 -4.90 -19.94 -21.17
CA SER A 243 -5.84 -18.87 -20.83
C SER A 243 -7.14 -19.44 -20.23
N GLY A 244 -7.02 -20.13 -19.10
CA GLY A 244 -8.13 -20.72 -18.36
C GLY A 244 -8.30 -22.22 -18.55
N GLY A 245 -7.60 -22.80 -19.52
CA GLY A 245 -7.60 -24.24 -19.77
C GLY A 245 -6.58 -25.02 -18.95
N THR A 246 -6.51 -26.33 -19.21
CA THR A 246 -5.64 -27.29 -18.53
C THR A 246 -4.53 -27.78 -19.45
N LEU A 247 -3.28 -27.64 -19.02
CA LEU A 247 -2.11 -28.28 -19.64
C LEU A 247 -1.61 -29.42 -18.74
N LEU A 248 -1.84 -30.66 -19.15
CA LEU A 248 -1.29 -31.84 -18.47
C LEU A 248 0.08 -32.17 -19.03
N THR A 249 1.04 -32.48 -18.17
CA THR A 249 2.44 -32.72 -18.55
C THR A 249 2.96 -34.02 -17.93
N PRO A 250 4.16 -34.51 -18.31
CA PRO A 250 4.83 -35.54 -17.54
C PRO A 250 5.10 -35.05 -16.10
N ASP A 251 5.30 -35.97 -15.16
CA ASP A 251 5.59 -35.64 -13.75
C ASP A 251 6.82 -34.75 -13.61
N VAL A 252 7.86 -35.04 -14.40
CA VAL A 252 9.07 -34.22 -14.56
C VAL A 252 9.01 -33.60 -15.95
N PHE A 253 8.79 -32.30 -16.01
CA PHE A 253 8.62 -31.60 -17.28
C PHE A 253 9.70 -30.55 -17.50
N SER A 254 10.28 -30.52 -18.70
CA SER A 254 11.30 -29.56 -19.10
C SER A 254 11.00 -29.03 -20.50
N PHE A 255 11.28 -27.76 -20.74
CA PHE A 255 11.11 -27.13 -22.05
C PHE A 255 12.23 -26.12 -22.33
N SER A 256 12.55 -25.96 -23.61
CA SER A 256 13.62 -25.09 -24.13
C SER A 256 13.17 -24.45 -25.45
N HIS A 257 13.74 -23.30 -25.81
CA HIS A 257 13.48 -22.59 -27.09
C HIS A 257 12.03 -22.14 -27.32
N MET A 258 11.22 -22.06 -26.27
CA MET A 258 9.83 -21.61 -26.34
C MET A 258 9.38 -20.90 -25.08
N PHE A 259 8.23 -20.25 -25.17
CA PHE A 259 7.55 -19.66 -24.03
C PHE A 259 6.39 -20.53 -23.57
N MET A 260 6.15 -20.56 -22.26
CA MET A 260 4.87 -20.97 -21.70
C MET A 260 4.27 -19.82 -20.95
N VAL A 261 2.98 -19.59 -21.14
CA VAL A 261 2.29 -18.44 -20.56
C VAL A 261 1.07 -18.88 -19.78
N VAL A 262 0.97 -18.43 -18.52
CA VAL A 262 -0.26 -18.48 -17.72
C VAL A 262 -0.90 -17.11 -17.76
N SER A 263 -2.00 -16.98 -18.51
CA SER A 263 -2.68 -15.70 -18.79
C SER A 263 -4.02 -15.50 -18.09
N ALA A 264 -4.55 -16.52 -17.41
CA ALA A 264 -5.79 -16.43 -16.63
C ALA A 264 -5.62 -17.11 -15.27
N ILE A 265 -6.41 -16.69 -14.27
CA ILE A 265 -6.38 -17.23 -12.91
C ILE A 265 -6.84 -18.70 -12.88
N GLU A 266 -7.68 -19.11 -13.84
CA GLU A 266 -8.24 -20.47 -13.94
C GLU A 266 -7.31 -21.46 -14.64
N SER A 267 -6.19 -20.99 -15.22
CA SER A 267 -5.25 -21.85 -15.95
C SER A 267 -4.66 -22.93 -15.04
N VAL A 268 -4.74 -24.19 -15.47
CA VAL A 268 -4.18 -25.33 -14.73
C VAL A 268 -2.88 -25.79 -15.40
N PHE A 269 -1.76 -25.61 -14.70
CA PHE A 269 -0.44 -26.05 -15.14
C PHE A 269 0.48 -26.29 -13.92
N SER A 270 0.64 -27.55 -13.52
CA SER A 270 1.57 -27.93 -12.45
C SER A 270 2.02 -29.37 -12.70
N PRO A 271 3.24 -29.60 -13.25
CA PRO A 271 3.83 -30.93 -13.26
C PRO A 271 3.80 -31.54 -11.85
N ALA A 272 3.74 -32.87 -11.74
CA ALA A 272 3.56 -33.50 -10.42
C ALA A 272 4.83 -33.42 -9.54
N THR A 273 6.03 -33.43 -10.14
CA THR A 273 7.31 -33.49 -9.43
C THR A 273 8.14 -32.22 -9.62
N SER A 274 8.44 -31.84 -10.87
CA SER A 274 9.28 -30.66 -11.14
C SER A 274 9.07 -30.05 -12.52
N LEU A 275 9.21 -28.73 -12.59
CA LEU A 275 9.31 -27.97 -13.84
C LEU A 275 10.74 -27.44 -14.03
N THR A 276 11.36 -27.72 -15.18
CA THR A 276 12.62 -27.11 -15.60
C THR A 276 12.40 -26.13 -16.74
N VAL A 277 12.72 -24.85 -16.51
CA VAL A 277 12.80 -23.81 -17.54
C VAL A 277 14.22 -23.81 -18.10
N GLY A 278 14.38 -24.39 -19.29
CA GLY A 278 15.68 -24.65 -19.92
C GLY A 278 16.24 -23.50 -20.75
N GLU A 279 17.20 -23.81 -21.61
CA GLU A 279 17.88 -22.85 -22.48
C GLU A 279 16.89 -22.12 -23.41
N ASN A 280 17.00 -20.79 -23.49
CA ASN A 280 16.15 -19.95 -24.34
C ASN A 280 14.65 -20.16 -24.11
N ALA A 281 14.25 -20.58 -22.91
CA ALA A 281 12.87 -20.72 -22.49
C ALA A 281 12.44 -19.61 -21.53
N GLU A 282 11.20 -19.16 -21.68
CA GLU A 282 10.57 -18.26 -20.71
C GLU A 282 9.29 -18.87 -20.14
N PHE A 283 9.17 -18.83 -18.81
CA PHE A 283 7.89 -19.03 -18.14
C PHE A 283 7.29 -17.67 -17.77
N ILE A 284 6.18 -17.33 -18.43
CA ILE A 284 5.51 -16.04 -18.30
C ILE A 284 4.26 -16.21 -17.43
N VAL A 285 4.27 -15.60 -16.25
CA VAL A 285 3.16 -15.64 -15.29
C VAL A 285 2.49 -14.26 -15.30
N ASN A 286 1.37 -14.13 -16.02
CA ASN A 286 0.62 -12.87 -16.11
C ASN A 286 -0.46 -12.75 -15.03
N GLN A 287 -0.91 -13.88 -14.48
CA GLN A 287 -1.91 -13.97 -13.42
C GLN A 287 -1.38 -14.83 -12.28
N PRO A 288 -1.85 -14.61 -11.03
CA PRO A 288 -1.46 -15.44 -9.90
C PRO A 288 -1.59 -16.93 -10.19
N HIS A 289 -0.51 -17.66 -9.97
CA HIS A 289 -0.43 -19.10 -10.26
C HIS A 289 0.12 -19.87 -9.08
N ALA A 290 -0.45 -21.05 -8.82
CA ALA A 290 -0.01 -21.96 -7.77
C ALA A 290 0.46 -23.27 -8.38
N MET A 291 1.57 -23.80 -7.89
CA MET A 291 2.11 -25.09 -8.32
C MET A 291 2.53 -25.93 -7.12
N GLU A 292 2.32 -27.23 -7.24
CA GLU A 292 2.68 -28.21 -6.21
C GLU A 292 4.14 -28.66 -6.31
N CYS A 293 4.75 -28.49 -7.48
CA CYS A 293 6.08 -28.99 -7.79
C CYS A 293 7.22 -28.04 -7.41
N SER A 294 8.45 -28.56 -7.52
CA SER A 294 9.65 -27.72 -7.52
C SER A 294 9.89 -27.07 -8.90
N ILE A 295 10.53 -25.91 -8.93
CA ILE A 295 10.96 -25.25 -10.17
C ILE A 295 12.48 -25.16 -10.22
N ILE A 296 13.06 -25.52 -11.37
CA ILE A 296 14.46 -25.29 -11.71
C ILE A 296 14.49 -24.32 -12.88
N VAL A 297 15.13 -23.17 -12.70
CA VAL A 297 15.46 -22.25 -13.78
C VAL A 297 16.91 -22.49 -14.14
N SER A 298 17.14 -23.18 -15.25
CA SER A 298 18.49 -23.51 -15.72
C SER A 298 19.14 -22.36 -16.47
N ALA A 299 20.45 -22.45 -16.69
CA ALA A 299 21.18 -21.43 -17.45
C ALA A 299 20.49 -21.11 -18.79
N GLY A 300 20.25 -19.81 -19.05
CA GLY A 300 19.50 -19.34 -20.21
C GLY A 300 17.97 -19.40 -20.10
N GLY A 301 17.44 -19.96 -19.01
CA GLY A 301 16.02 -19.96 -18.67
C GLY A 301 15.61 -18.69 -17.93
N LYS A 302 14.35 -18.27 -18.12
CA LYS A 302 13.83 -17.04 -17.51
C LYS A 302 12.39 -17.17 -17.01
N LEU A 303 12.12 -16.61 -15.84
CA LEU A 303 10.76 -16.33 -15.36
C LEU A 303 10.45 -14.83 -15.51
N THR A 304 9.25 -14.49 -15.96
CA THR A 304 8.84 -13.09 -16.16
C THR A 304 7.31 -12.94 -16.18
N HIS A 305 6.82 -11.71 -16.36
CA HIS A 305 5.44 -11.44 -16.74
C HIS A 305 5.43 -10.54 -17.98
N THR A 306 4.32 -10.46 -18.69
CA THR A 306 4.17 -9.59 -19.87
C THR A 306 4.30 -8.13 -19.46
N ALA A 307 4.91 -7.29 -20.30
CA ALA A 307 5.02 -5.85 -20.01
C ALA A 307 3.63 -5.22 -19.84
N ASN A 308 3.46 -4.37 -18.83
CA ASN A 308 2.17 -3.74 -18.58
C ASN A 308 1.79 -2.78 -19.72
N PRO A 309 0.50 -2.73 -20.12
CA PRO A 309 0.02 -1.83 -21.15
C PRO A 309 0.01 -0.38 -20.64
N ALA A 310 -0.12 0.56 -21.58
CA ALA A 310 -0.22 2.00 -21.32
C ALA A 310 -1.53 2.37 -20.60
N SER A 311 -1.57 2.12 -19.29
CA SER A 311 -2.71 2.35 -18.39
C SER A 311 -2.22 2.64 -16.96
N GLN A 312 -3.13 3.11 -16.10
CA GLN A 312 -2.86 3.27 -14.66
C GLN A 312 -3.11 1.98 -13.86
N ASP A 313 -3.48 0.88 -14.55
CA ASP A 313 -3.79 -0.40 -13.92
C ASP A 313 -2.57 -1.33 -13.89
N GLU A 314 -2.41 -2.06 -12.79
CA GLU A 314 -1.38 -3.07 -12.62
C GLU A 314 -1.83 -4.42 -13.19
N ASN A 315 -1.85 -4.53 -14.52
CA ASN A 315 -2.43 -5.67 -15.26
C ASN A 315 -1.65 -6.98 -15.09
N TYR A 316 -0.32 -6.90 -15.06
CA TYR A 316 0.56 -8.06 -15.04
C TYR A 316 1.61 -7.94 -13.94
N LYS A 317 1.71 -9.00 -13.14
CA LYS A 317 2.70 -9.19 -12.08
C LYS A 317 3.11 -10.66 -12.09
N LEU A 318 4.36 -10.94 -11.74
CA LEU A 318 4.80 -12.31 -11.51
C LEU A 318 4.40 -12.69 -10.09
N VAL A 319 3.28 -13.41 -9.94
CA VAL A 319 2.79 -13.90 -8.65
C VAL A 319 2.75 -15.42 -8.70
N LEU A 320 3.66 -16.06 -7.96
CA LEU A 320 3.84 -17.51 -8.00
C LEU A 320 3.92 -18.09 -6.60
N SER A 321 3.08 -19.09 -6.32
CA SER A 321 3.10 -19.85 -5.07
C SER A 321 3.53 -21.29 -5.33
N LEU A 322 4.52 -21.79 -4.59
CA LEU A 322 5.10 -23.13 -4.75
C LEU A 322 5.04 -23.93 -3.45
N GLN A 323 4.52 -25.16 -3.53
CA GLN A 323 4.64 -26.14 -2.45
C GLN A 323 6.01 -26.86 -2.45
N GLY A 324 6.79 -26.72 -3.53
CA GLY A 324 8.13 -27.28 -3.66
C GLY A 324 9.27 -26.28 -3.39
N ASN A 325 10.46 -26.65 -3.88
CA ASN A 325 11.66 -25.81 -3.85
C ASN A 325 11.79 -25.01 -5.15
N MET A 326 12.53 -23.91 -5.10
CA MET A 326 12.97 -23.19 -6.30
C MET A 326 14.49 -23.14 -6.37
N LEU A 327 15.06 -23.55 -7.49
CA LEU A 327 16.48 -23.40 -7.82
C LEU A 327 16.61 -22.46 -9.02
N ILE A 328 17.38 -21.38 -8.86
CA ILE A 328 17.79 -20.50 -9.95
C ILE A 328 19.28 -20.72 -10.16
N GLU A 329 19.65 -21.35 -11.26
CA GLU A 329 21.04 -21.68 -11.57
C GLU A 329 21.83 -20.43 -12.04
N ASN A 330 23.16 -20.53 -12.04
CA ASN A 330 24.00 -19.49 -12.61
C ASN A 330 23.68 -19.31 -14.12
N GLY A 331 23.51 -18.08 -14.57
CA GLY A 331 23.07 -17.76 -15.93
C GLY A 331 21.55 -17.86 -16.15
N ALA A 332 20.77 -18.21 -15.13
CA ALA A 332 19.32 -18.15 -15.13
C ALA A 332 18.80 -16.84 -14.52
N SER A 333 17.55 -16.47 -14.81
CA SER A 333 16.97 -15.24 -14.26
C SER A 333 15.48 -15.32 -13.92
N ILE A 334 15.08 -14.57 -12.89
CA ILE A 334 13.71 -14.06 -12.75
C ILE A 334 13.81 -12.57 -13.03
N ASP A 335 13.27 -12.11 -14.15
CA ASP A 335 13.55 -10.75 -14.62
C ASP A 335 12.29 -10.07 -15.18
N VAL A 336 11.87 -9.04 -14.45
CA VAL A 336 10.75 -8.15 -14.79
C VAL A 336 11.23 -6.70 -15.01
N THR A 337 12.50 -6.54 -15.39
CA THR A 337 13.09 -5.22 -15.67
C THR A 337 12.30 -4.46 -16.74
N GLY A 338 11.91 -3.22 -16.42
CA GLY A 338 11.15 -2.34 -17.33
C GLY A 338 9.72 -2.80 -17.63
N ARG A 339 9.19 -3.78 -16.87
CA ARG A 339 7.84 -4.35 -17.09
C ARG A 339 6.76 -3.78 -16.16
N GLY A 340 7.11 -2.81 -15.32
CA GLY A 340 6.18 -2.05 -14.48
C GLY A 340 5.33 -1.09 -15.30
N PHE A 341 4.92 0.02 -14.70
CA PHE A 341 4.20 1.04 -15.46
C PHE A 341 5.06 1.56 -16.62
N PRO A 342 4.48 1.65 -17.83
CA PRO A 342 5.20 2.19 -18.97
C PRO A 342 5.45 3.70 -18.81
N VAL A 343 6.27 4.24 -19.70
CA VAL A 343 6.60 5.68 -19.77
C VAL A 343 5.33 6.54 -19.68
N ASN A 344 5.34 7.54 -18.79
CA ASN A 344 4.21 8.44 -18.48
C ASN A 344 3.07 7.86 -17.62
N TYR A 345 3.20 6.63 -17.10
CA TYR A 345 2.17 5.99 -16.27
C TYR A 345 2.71 5.60 -14.89
N GLY A 346 1.79 5.38 -13.96
CA GLY A 346 2.05 5.01 -12.58
C GLY A 346 1.92 6.19 -11.60
N PRO A 347 1.59 5.92 -10.32
CA PRO A 347 1.38 6.96 -9.31
C PRO A 347 2.58 7.90 -9.11
N GLY A 348 3.80 7.39 -9.28
CA GLY A 348 5.04 8.16 -9.18
C GLY A 348 5.51 8.74 -10.51
N SER A 349 4.64 8.90 -11.50
CA SER A 349 4.93 9.59 -12.77
C SER A 349 4.24 10.95 -12.81
N HIS A 350 4.99 12.02 -13.08
CA HIS A 350 4.39 13.36 -13.12
C HIS A 350 3.58 13.57 -14.43
N PRO A 351 2.37 14.18 -14.38
CA PRO A 351 1.48 14.37 -15.54
C PRO A 351 1.91 15.47 -16.54
N SER A 352 2.82 16.37 -16.20
CA SER A 352 3.32 17.42 -17.12
C SER A 352 4.81 17.78 -16.97
N VAL A 353 5.46 17.50 -15.83
CA VAL A 353 6.84 17.92 -15.55
C VAL A 353 7.83 16.81 -15.88
N ASN A 354 8.88 17.18 -16.62
CA ASN A 354 10.02 16.32 -16.91
C ASN A 354 10.72 15.91 -15.61
N SER A 355 10.51 14.67 -15.17
CA SER A 355 10.93 14.16 -13.87
C SER A 355 11.35 12.69 -13.95
N GLY A 356 12.15 12.27 -12.98
CA GLY A 356 12.39 10.85 -12.70
C GLY A 356 11.18 10.29 -11.95
N ALA A 357 10.91 9.00 -12.12
CA ALA A 357 9.77 8.39 -11.45
C ALA A 357 10.08 8.00 -9.99
N SER A 358 9.06 7.99 -9.15
CA SER A 358 9.15 7.57 -7.75
C SER A 358 8.42 6.23 -7.50
N TYR A 359 8.94 5.43 -6.57
CA TYR A 359 8.20 4.31 -5.97
C TYR A 359 8.68 4.03 -4.55
N GLY A 360 9.79 3.31 -4.38
CA GLY A 360 10.42 3.09 -3.08
C GLY A 360 11.30 4.27 -2.67
N GLY A 361 12.04 4.83 -3.62
CA GLY A 361 12.76 6.09 -3.50
C GLY A 361 12.16 7.18 -4.36
N LEU A 362 12.43 8.45 -4.01
CA LEU A 362 12.01 9.58 -4.83
C LEU A 362 12.85 9.67 -6.10
N GLY A 363 12.17 9.88 -7.23
CA GLY A 363 12.79 10.42 -8.42
C GLY A 363 13.09 11.90 -8.24
N VAL A 364 14.17 12.38 -8.86
CA VAL A 364 14.45 13.81 -8.91
C VAL A 364 13.33 14.51 -9.68
N ASP A 365 12.72 15.53 -9.06
CA ASP A 365 11.51 16.24 -9.50
C ASP A 365 10.25 15.35 -9.60
N GLY A 366 10.31 14.13 -9.05
CA GLY A 366 9.23 13.14 -9.11
C GLY A 366 8.12 13.38 -8.07
N PRO A 367 6.92 12.78 -8.28
CA PRO A 367 5.86 12.73 -7.26
C PRO A 367 6.24 11.88 -6.04
N ALA A 368 5.30 11.76 -5.10
CA ALA A 368 5.49 11.02 -3.86
C ALA A 368 5.73 9.50 -4.05
N CYS A 369 6.43 8.90 -3.10
CA CYS A 369 6.58 7.44 -2.96
C CYS A 369 5.28 6.77 -2.51
N TYR A 370 5.11 5.47 -2.79
CA TYR A 370 3.89 4.71 -2.45
C TYR A 370 4.18 3.23 -2.17
N GLY A 371 3.18 2.51 -1.65
CA GLY A 371 3.22 1.05 -1.44
C GLY A 371 3.72 0.62 -0.05
N SER A 372 3.67 -0.68 0.22
CA SER A 372 4.03 -1.27 1.52
C SER A 372 5.55 -1.38 1.72
N LEU A 373 6.04 -1.05 2.93
CA LEU A 373 7.42 -1.32 3.32
C LEU A 373 7.72 -2.81 3.52
N VAL A 374 6.74 -3.58 4.02
CA VAL A 374 6.96 -4.96 4.50
C VAL A 374 6.44 -6.03 3.53
N ALA A 375 5.49 -5.69 2.66
CA ALA A 375 4.92 -6.59 1.65
C ALA A 375 4.67 -5.84 0.32
N PRO A 376 5.73 -5.36 -0.36
CA PRO A 376 5.60 -4.59 -1.59
C PRO A 376 5.10 -5.47 -2.75
N THR A 377 4.02 -5.07 -3.40
CA THR A 377 3.45 -5.80 -4.55
C THR A 377 3.10 -4.89 -5.73
N ASN A 378 3.41 -3.59 -5.63
CA ASN A 378 3.08 -2.62 -6.66
C ASN A 378 4.14 -2.56 -7.75
N LEU A 379 3.75 -2.10 -8.94
CA LEU A 379 4.69 -1.86 -10.02
C LEU A 379 5.52 -0.60 -9.76
N GLY A 380 6.73 -0.54 -10.31
CA GLY A 380 7.49 0.71 -10.40
C GLY A 380 6.88 1.64 -11.45
N SER A 381 6.97 2.95 -11.21
CA SER A 381 6.43 4.00 -12.08
C SER A 381 7.34 4.26 -13.30
N GLY A 382 6.74 4.64 -14.43
CA GLY A 382 7.48 5.09 -15.60
C GLY A 382 7.90 6.56 -15.48
N GLY A 383 9.12 6.90 -15.90
CA GLY A 383 9.58 8.28 -15.94
C GLY A 383 8.89 9.08 -17.04
N ARG A 384 8.86 10.41 -16.90
CA ARG A 384 8.18 11.29 -17.86
C ARG A 384 8.97 11.34 -19.17
N SER A 385 8.41 10.79 -20.25
CA SER A 385 9.04 10.73 -21.58
C SER A 385 10.47 10.14 -21.55
N GLY A 386 10.70 9.16 -20.67
CA GLY A 386 11.98 8.49 -20.47
C GLY A 386 11.84 6.97 -20.54
N GLY A 387 11.90 6.28 -19.39
CA GLY A 387 11.89 4.82 -19.32
C GLY A 387 10.74 4.26 -18.46
N ALA A 388 10.31 3.02 -18.76
CA ALA A 388 9.34 2.30 -17.94
C ALA A 388 9.91 1.93 -16.56
N GLY A 389 9.03 1.77 -15.57
CA GLY A 389 9.39 1.30 -14.23
C GLY A 389 9.60 -0.22 -14.18
N GLY A 390 10.16 -0.72 -13.08
CA GLY A 390 10.32 -2.16 -12.86
C GLY A 390 9.01 -2.89 -12.56
N GLY A 391 8.91 -4.16 -12.97
CA GLY A 391 7.75 -4.99 -12.67
C GLY A 391 7.64 -5.41 -11.20
N ALA A 392 6.69 -6.28 -10.88
CA ALA A 392 6.54 -6.84 -9.54
C ALA A 392 6.75 -8.36 -9.55
N ILE A 393 7.59 -8.84 -8.63
CA ILE A 393 7.86 -10.24 -8.32
C ILE A 393 7.29 -10.53 -6.93
N CYS A 394 6.39 -11.50 -6.83
CA CYS A 394 5.81 -12.01 -5.58
C CYS A 394 5.95 -13.54 -5.58
N LEU A 395 6.87 -14.06 -4.75
CA LEU A 395 7.16 -15.48 -4.64
C LEU A 395 6.79 -15.99 -3.24
N ASN A 396 5.88 -16.97 -3.17
CA ASN A 396 5.54 -17.67 -1.93
C ASN A 396 5.98 -19.13 -2.06
N ILE A 397 7.14 -19.47 -1.51
CA ILE A 397 7.79 -20.77 -1.65
C ILE A 397 7.78 -21.43 -0.27
N THR A 398 7.09 -22.55 -0.11
CA THR A 398 7.07 -23.25 1.18
C THR A 398 8.41 -23.96 1.46
N GLY A 399 9.10 -24.43 0.41
CA GLY A 399 10.43 -25.00 0.46
C GLY A 399 11.56 -23.97 0.43
N SER A 400 12.76 -24.42 0.03
CA SER A 400 13.93 -23.55 -0.13
C SER A 400 13.91 -22.81 -1.47
N LEU A 401 14.30 -21.52 -1.45
CA LEU A 401 14.76 -20.79 -2.63
C LEU A 401 16.30 -20.73 -2.62
N THR A 402 16.92 -21.42 -3.58
CA THR A 402 18.37 -21.32 -3.85
C THR A 402 18.58 -20.41 -5.06
N ASN A 403 19.05 -19.19 -4.84
CA ASN A 403 19.35 -18.24 -5.92
C ASN A 403 20.85 -18.17 -6.20
N ASN A 404 21.30 -18.76 -7.31
CA ASN A 404 22.65 -18.62 -7.85
C ASN A 404 22.68 -17.82 -9.17
N GLY A 405 21.52 -17.39 -9.66
CA GLY A 405 21.37 -16.54 -10.85
C GLY A 405 21.01 -15.10 -10.46
N GLU A 406 20.00 -14.55 -11.13
CA GLU A 406 19.59 -13.16 -10.94
C GLU A 406 18.07 -13.02 -10.71
N ILE A 407 17.66 -12.20 -9.74
CA ILE A 407 16.27 -11.79 -9.51
C ILE A 407 16.20 -10.26 -9.66
N LYS A 408 15.51 -9.77 -10.71
CA LYS A 408 15.55 -8.36 -11.14
C LYS A 408 14.15 -7.76 -11.31
N ALA A 409 13.92 -6.64 -10.66
CA ALA A 409 12.75 -5.77 -10.85
C ALA A 409 13.19 -4.32 -11.13
N ASN A 410 14.20 -4.15 -11.99
CA ASN A 410 14.78 -2.83 -12.25
C ASN A 410 13.90 -1.97 -13.18
N ALA A 411 14.10 -0.65 -13.16
CA ALA A 411 13.61 0.22 -14.22
C ALA A 411 14.24 -0.12 -15.59
N ALA A 412 13.58 0.26 -16.68
CA ALA A 412 14.19 0.19 -18.00
C ALA A 412 15.45 1.07 -18.08
N SER A 413 16.52 0.53 -18.66
CA SER A 413 17.79 1.25 -18.81
C SER A 413 17.68 2.37 -19.84
N VAL A 414 17.52 3.60 -19.36
CA VAL A 414 17.57 4.84 -20.14
C VAL A 414 18.48 5.84 -19.44
N THR A 415 18.92 6.89 -20.15
CA THR A 415 19.92 7.84 -19.62
C THR A 415 19.34 9.12 -19.05
N THR A 416 18.03 9.35 -19.14
CA THR A 416 17.33 10.56 -18.69
C THR A 416 15.91 10.22 -18.28
N ARG A 417 15.36 10.93 -17.27
CA ARG A 417 13.96 10.78 -16.80
C ARG A 417 13.59 9.30 -16.60
N THR A 418 14.41 8.61 -15.81
CA THR A 418 14.32 7.14 -15.71
C THR A 418 13.09 6.74 -14.92
N GLY A 419 12.58 5.53 -15.19
CA GLY A 419 11.59 4.90 -14.34
C GLY A 419 12.16 4.57 -12.96
N SER A 420 11.28 4.21 -12.02
CA SER A 420 11.69 3.70 -10.72
C SER A 420 11.90 2.20 -10.75
N GLY A 421 12.66 1.67 -9.79
CA GLY A 421 12.63 0.23 -9.51
C GLY A 421 11.21 -0.25 -9.16
N GLY A 422 10.98 -1.56 -9.28
CA GLY A 422 9.71 -2.22 -9.00
C GLY A 422 9.67 -2.89 -7.63
N SER A 423 8.87 -3.96 -7.50
CA SER A 423 8.73 -4.73 -6.25
C SER A 423 9.37 -6.11 -6.35
N ILE A 424 10.07 -6.52 -5.31
CA ILE A 424 10.45 -7.91 -5.06
C ILE A 424 9.95 -8.28 -3.67
N TYR A 425 8.99 -9.19 -3.59
CA TYR A 425 8.52 -9.78 -2.36
C TYR A 425 8.70 -11.29 -2.41
N ILE A 426 9.54 -11.82 -1.51
CA ILE A 426 9.86 -13.25 -1.44
C ILE A 426 9.59 -13.72 -0.02
N SER A 427 8.69 -14.69 0.12
CA SER A 427 8.51 -15.49 1.31
C SER A 427 8.90 -16.93 1.00
N ALA A 428 10.04 -17.37 1.53
CA ALA A 428 10.58 -18.72 1.30
C ALA A 428 10.70 -19.49 2.62
N GLY A 429 10.59 -20.82 2.61
CA GLY A 429 10.95 -21.64 3.75
C GLY A 429 12.38 -21.34 4.21
N GLN A 430 13.31 -21.35 3.27
CA GLN A 430 14.72 -20.96 3.43
C GLN A 430 15.17 -20.15 2.21
N LEU A 431 16.06 -19.17 2.40
CA LEU A 431 16.68 -18.41 1.31
C LEU A 431 18.20 -18.54 1.38
N ILE A 432 18.81 -19.14 0.35
CA ILE A 432 20.27 -19.36 0.24
C ILE A 432 20.78 -19.06 -1.18
N GLY A 433 22.11 -19.03 -1.33
CA GLY A 433 22.80 -18.80 -2.59
C GLY A 433 23.55 -17.48 -2.63
N THR A 434 24.15 -17.20 -3.78
CA THR A 434 25.05 -16.05 -4.01
C THR A 434 24.55 -15.10 -5.10
N GLY A 435 23.38 -15.37 -5.68
CA GLY A 435 22.82 -14.61 -6.78
C GLY A 435 22.47 -13.18 -6.43
N LEU A 436 22.20 -12.36 -7.44
CA LEU A 436 21.80 -10.96 -7.24
C LEU A 436 20.29 -10.86 -7.00
N ILE A 437 19.87 -9.99 -6.07
CA ILE A 437 18.48 -9.53 -5.94
C ILE A 437 18.48 -8.00 -6.08
N GLU A 438 17.81 -7.45 -7.08
CA GLU A 438 17.80 -6.00 -7.30
C GLU A 438 16.46 -5.42 -7.79
N ALA A 439 16.07 -4.30 -7.18
CA ALA A 439 14.96 -3.46 -7.60
C ALA A 439 15.46 -2.02 -7.82
N ASN A 440 16.43 -1.85 -8.70
CA ASN A 440 17.15 -0.60 -8.92
C ASN A 440 16.47 0.28 -9.99
N SER A 441 16.74 1.59 -9.92
CA SER A 441 16.57 2.47 -11.09
C SER A 441 17.79 2.38 -12.01
N ALA A 442 17.81 3.15 -13.11
CA ALA A 442 18.81 3.01 -14.16
C ALA A 442 20.25 3.25 -13.65
N PRO A 443 21.22 2.38 -14.00
CA PRO A 443 22.56 2.39 -13.40
C PRO A 443 23.49 3.49 -13.92
N ASN A 444 23.16 4.18 -15.02
CA ASN A 444 23.99 5.23 -15.63
C ASN A 444 23.11 6.34 -16.24
N VAL A 445 22.83 7.37 -15.44
CA VAL A 445 22.01 8.52 -15.83
C VAL A 445 22.91 9.70 -16.18
N THR A 446 23.08 9.98 -17.48
CA THR A 446 23.86 11.13 -17.95
C THR A 446 23.01 12.40 -18.09
N GLY A 447 21.70 12.24 -18.27
CA GLY A 447 20.71 13.32 -18.41
C GLY A 447 20.14 13.83 -17.08
N ALA A 448 19.07 14.61 -17.18
CA ALA A 448 18.36 15.14 -16.01
C ALA A 448 17.41 14.10 -15.40
N SER A 449 17.10 14.33 -14.13
CA SER A 449 16.00 13.68 -13.40
C SER A 449 16.09 12.15 -13.31
N PRO A 450 17.10 11.58 -12.60
CA PRO A 450 17.12 10.16 -12.26
C PRO A 450 15.92 9.77 -11.40
N GLY A 451 15.29 8.63 -11.70
CA GLY A 451 14.20 8.02 -10.93
C GLY A 451 14.71 7.28 -9.68
N GLY A 452 13.84 7.03 -8.71
CA GLY A 452 14.19 6.40 -7.43
C GLY A 452 14.19 4.87 -7.45
N GLY A 453 14.76 4.26 -6.40
CA GLY A 453 14.80 2.81 -6.24
C GLY A 453 13.43 2.18 -5.97
N GLY A 454 13.36 0.85 -6.06
CA GLY A 454 12.17 0.04 -5.83
C GLY A 454 12.02 -0.42 -4.39
N ARG A 455 11.28 -1.50 -4.15
CA ARG A 455 11.12 -2.09 -2.82
C ARG A 455 11.45 -3.58 -2.86
N VAL A 456 12.25 -4.03 -1.90
CA VAL A 456 12.60 -5.45 -1.72
C VAL A 456 12.15 -5.87 -0.32
N SER A 457 11.43 -6.97 -0.20
CA SER A 457 11.08 -7.61 1.07
C SER A 457 11.38 -9.10 0.98
N LEU A 458 12.23 -9.58 1.88
CA LEU A 458 12.64 -10.98 1.97
C LEU A 458 12.25 -11.53 3.34
N VAL A 459 11.66 -12.72 3.33
CA VAL A 459 11.13 -13.40 4.50
C VAL A 459 11.54 -14.86 4.44
N VAL A 460 12.09 -15.38 5.54
CA VAL A 460 12.26 -16.82 5.75
C VAL A 460 11.24 -17.35 6.76
N THR A 461 10.65 -18.52 6.50
CA THR A 461 9.51 -19.03 7.30
C THR A 461 9.78 -20.35 8.03
N ASN A 462 10.78 -21.14 7.64
CA ASN A 462 11.09 -22.38 8.34
C ASN A 462 11.77 -22.12 9.68
N THR A 463 11.49 -22.97 10.66
CA THR A 463 12.04 -22.86 12.01
C THR A 463 13.57 -22.87 11.99
N GLY A 464 14.16 -21.86 12.63
CA GLY A 464 15.61 -21.66 12.74
C GLY A 464 16.23 -20.85 11.59
N GLU A 465 15.51 -20.62 10.49
CA GLU A 465 16.09 -19.95 9.32
C GLU A 465 16.36 -18.46 9.54
N ARG A 466 17.43 -17.97 8.89
CA ARG A 466 17.94 -16.61 8.97
C ARG A 466 18.28 -16.09 7.57
N LEU A 467 17.99 -14.84 7.29
CA LEU A 467 18.37 -14.18 6.03
C LEU A 467 19.89 -13.95 5.92
N SER A 468 20.62 -13.98 7.03
CA SER A 468 22.10 -13.95 7.02
C SER A 468 22.73 -15.17 6.32
N SER A 469 21.96 -16.23 6.07
CA SER A 469 22.40 -17.40 5.28
C SER A 469 22.46 -17.10 3.77
N TYR A 470 21.81 -16.02 3.32
CA TYR A 470 21.90 -15.56 1.94
C TYR A 470 23.16 -14.70 1.75
N ALA A 471 24.06 -15.13 0.88
CA ALA A 471 25.33 -14.45 0.62
C ALA A 471 25.29 -13.52 -0.60
N GLY A 472 24.18 -13.52 -1.33
CA GLY A 472 23.96 -12.67 -2.50
C GLY A 472 23.74 -11.21 -2.14
N LEU A 473 24.07 -10.32 -3.08
CA LEU A 473 23.85 -8.88 -2.92
C LEU A 473 22.36 -8.54 -3.09
N ILE A 474 21.84 -7.66 -2.22
CA ILE A 474 20.46 -7.16 -2.27
C ILE A 474 20.51 -5.64 -2.44
N THR A 475 19.89 -5.10 -3.48
CA THR A 475 19.94 -3.66 -3.79
C THR A 475 18.59 -3.08 -4.19
N ALA A 476 18.39 -1.81 -3.85
CA ALA A 476 17.24 -1.01 -4.25
C ALA A 476 17.67 0.44 -4.54
N HIS A 477 18.76 0.65 -5.26
CA HIS A 477 19.37 1.96 -5.47
C HIS A 477 18.54 2.85 -6.40
N GLY A 478 18.63 4.16 -6.17
CA GLY A 478 18.14 5.16 -7.10
C GLY A 478 18.97 5.27 -8.38
N GLY A 479 18.47 6.03 -9.34
CA GLY A 479 19.11 6.20 -10.63
C GLY A 479 20.46 6.90 -10.45
N ARG A 480 21.54 6.23 -10.86
CA ARG A 480 22.89 6.69 -10.54
C ARG A 480 23.31 7.80 -11.48
N LYS A 481 23.58 8.98 -10.92
CA LYS A 481 24.11 10.13 -11.65
C LYS A 481 25.42 10.59 -11.03
N SER A 482 26.52 10.45 -11.76
CA SER A 482 27.87 10.68 -11.25
C SER A 482 28.21 12.16 -11.02
N ALA A 483 27.58 13.08 -11.75
CA ALA A 483 27.93 14.51 -11.71
C ALA A 483 27.10 15.35 -10.74
N THR A 484 25.91 14.91 -10.33
CA THR A 484 24.96 15.68 -9.51
C THR A 484 24.15 14.75 -8.57
N ILE A 485 22.95 15.18 -8.16
CA ILE A 485 22.05 14.38 -7.33
C ILE A 485 21.51 13.15 -8.08
N SER A 486 21.58 11.99 -7.44
CA SER A 486 20.98 10.72 -7.87
C SER A 486 19.54 10.59 -7.36
N GLY A 487 18.78 9.64 -7.89
CA GLY A 487 17.50 9.26 -7.31
C GLY A 487 17.67 8.72 -5.89
N GLY A 488 16.63 8.84 -5.06
CA GLY A 488 16.61 8.29 -3.72
C GLY A 488 16.65 6.77 -3.75
N ALA A 489 17.25 6.17 -2.72
CA ALA A 489 17.17 4.73 -2.52
C ALA A 489 15.72 4.29 -2.31
N GLY A 490 15.46 3.07 -2.74
CA GLY A 490 14.33 2.28 -2.35
C GLY A 490 14.42 1.77 -0.92
N THR A 491 13.61 0.75 -0.62
CA THR A 491 13.58 0.12 0.72
C THR A 491 13.90 -1.36 0.63
N ILE A 492 14.71 -1.87 1.55
CA ILE A 492 14.95 -3.31 1.73
C ILE A 492 14.44 -3.72 3.11
N TYR A 493 13.52 -4.68 3.17
CA TYR A 493 12.98 -5.22 4.41
C TYR A 493 13.37 -6.70 4.57
N LEU A 494 14.02 -7.04 5.67
CA LEU A 494 14.53 -8.39 5.94
C LEU A 494 13.90 -8.93 7.22
N ARG A 495 13.20 -10.07 7.12
CA ARG A 495 12.54 -10.73 8.25
C ARG A 495 12.97 -12.19 8.41
N ASP A 496 13.53 -12.51 9.57
CA ASP A 496 13.88 -13.87 10.01
C ASP A 496 12.64 -14.63 10.52
N PHE A 497 12.74 -15.95 10.70
CA PHE A 497 11.56 -16.77 11.03
C PHE A 497 10.92 -16.42 12.38
N ASP A 498 11.72 -15.99 13.36
CA ASP A 498 11.29 -15.71 14.74
C ASP A 498 10.75 -14.29 14.93
N GLN A 499 10.68 -13.52 13.84
CA GLN A 499 10.20 -12.15 13.84
C GLN A 499 8.76 -12.08 13.31
N GLY A 500 7.90 -11.38 14.04
CA GLY A 500 6.56 -11.00 13.57
C GLY A 500 6.60 -10.08 12.34
N LYS A 501 5.45 -9.91 11.66
CA LYS A 501 5.31 -9.13 10.40
C LYS A 501 5.98 -7.75 10.42
N HIS A 502 6.07 -7.13 11.60
CA HIS A 502 6.60 -5.77 11.80
C HIS A 502 7.88 -5.75 12.65
N GLU A 503 8.63 -6.85 12.71
CA GLU A 503 9.80 -7.00 13.58
C GLU A 503 11.13 -7.22 12.81
N GLY A 504 11.06 -7.30 11.48
CA GLY A 504 12.23 -7.31 10.60
C GLY A 504 12.95 -5.95 10.48
N SER A 505 14.09 -5.96 9.80
CA SER A 505 14.97 -4.81 9.61
C SER A 505 14.66 -4.08 8.30
N LEU A 506 14.42 -2.77 8.38
CA LEU A 506 14.35 -1.85 7.24
C LEU A 506 15.71 -1.24 6.97
N ILE A 507 16.18 -1.32 5.73
CA ILE A 507 17.48 -0.83 5.29
C ILE A 507 17.27 0.17 4.15
N ILE A 508 17.90 1.33 4.29
CA ILE A 508 17.98 2.38 3.28
C ILE A 508 19.46 2.56 2.92
N ASP A 509 19.83 2.11 1.73
CA ASP A 509 21.20 2.10 1.20
C ASP A 509 21.19 2.60 -0.24
N ASN A 510 22.04 3.57 -0.55
CA ASN A 510 22.15 4.13 -1.90
C ASN A 510 23.57 4.06 -2.46
N ASP A 511 24.37 3.08 -2.08
CA ASP A 511 25.71 2.83 -2.62
C ASP A 511 26.68 4.03 -2.49
N GLY A 512 26.57 4.79 -1.41
CA GLY A 512 27.36 5.99 -1.16
C GLY A 512 27.02 7.17 -2.07
N LEU A 513 25.94 7.09 -2.87
CA LEU A 513 25.55 8.15 -3.79
C LEU A 513 24.88 9.30 -3.05
N LYS A 514 25.21 10.53 -3.45
CA LYS A 514 24.44 11.71 -3.08
C LYS A 514 23.10 11.68 -3.79
N CYS A 515 21.99 11.66 -3.05
CA CYS A 515 20.66 11.51 -3.61
C CYS A 515 19.62 12.47 -3.03
N VAL A 516 18.45 12.47 -3.65
CA VAL A 516 17.19 12.85 -2.98
C VAL A 516 16.78 11.76 -1.98
N GLN A 517 15.58 11.81 -1.44
CA GLN A 517 15.20 11.00 -0.29
C GLN A 517 14.43 9.71 -0.64
N THR A 518 14.47 8.75 0.27
CA THR A 518 13.52 7.65 0.42
C THR A 518 12.36 8.19 1.25
N GLU A 519 11.20 8.39 0.63
CA GLU A 519 10.10 9.11 1.26
C GLU A 519 9.06 8.16 1.88
N ILE A 520 8.66 8.48 3.11
CA ILE A 520 7.45 7.97 3.75
C ILE A 520 6.38 9.05 3.62
N SER A 521 5.52 8.88 2.61
CA SER A 521 4.36 9.73 2.31
C SER A 521 3.08 9.14 2.89
N SER A 522 1.94 9.81 2.70
CA SER A 522 0.61 9.26 3.06
C SER A 522 0.23 7.99 2.26
N ASP A 523 0.87 7.76 1.11
CA ASP A 523 0.62 6.61 0.24
C ASP A 523 1.55 5.42 0.55
N VAL A 524 2.46 5.59 1.52
CA VAL A 524 3.34 4.53 2.03
C VAL A 524 2.67 3.88 3.24
N VAL A 525 2.51 2.55 3.19
CA VAL A 525 1.81 1.77 4.22
C VAL A 525 2.75 0.78 4.91
N ASP A 526 2.28 0.18 6.01
CA ASP A 526 3.05 -0.71 6.88
C ASP A 526 4.33 -0.05 7.44
N THR A 527 4.22 1.19 7.95
CA THR A 527 5.35 1.98 8.48
C THR A 527 5.86 1.54 9.85
N ARG A 528 5.55 0.31 10.28
CA ARG A 528 6.04 -0.31 11.52
C ARG A 528 7.06 -1.40 11.20
N VAL A 529 8.24 -1.29 11.80
CA VAL A 529 9.39 -2.18 11.57
C VAL A 529 10.14 -2.49 12.86
N GLY A 530 10.98 -3.52 12.83
CA GLY A 530 11.85 -3.90 13.93
C GLY A 530 13.01 -2.94 14.05
N ASN A 531 13.90 -2.92 13.06
CA ASN A 531 15.06 -2.04 13.05
C ASN A 531 15.02 -1.10 11.84
N VAL A 532 15.70 0.04 11.94
CA VAL A 532 15.93 0.96 10.83
C VAL A 532 17.43 1.21 10.69
N PHE A 533 17.96 0.98 9.50
CA PHE A 533 19.35 1.24 9.14
C PHE A 533 19.39 2.20 7.94
N ILE A 534 19.94 3.38 8.14
CA ILE A 534 20.16 4.38 7.09
C ILE A 534 21.68 4.51 6.91
N GLN A 535 22.17 4.07 5.75
CA GLN A 535 23.60 3.87 5.52
C GLN A 535 23.99 4.20 4.08
N ASN A 536 25.30 4.28 3.82
CA ASN A 536 25.88 4.37 2.47
C ASN A 536 25.13 5.34 1.55
N GLY A 537 25.03 6.61 1.94
CA GLY A 537 24.37 7.65 1.14
C GLY A 537 22.83 7.60 1.12
N GLY A 538 22.20 6.63 1.78
CA GLY A 538 20.75 6.60 1.99
C GLY A 538 20.25 7.82 2.75
N HIS A 539 19.04 8.29 2.42
CA HIS A 539 18.41 9.42 3.11
C HIS A 539 16.91 9.17 3.32
N LEU A 540 16.49 8.85 4.54
CA LEU A 540 15.08 8.66 4.87
C LEU A 540 14.38 10.00 5.16
N LEU A 541 13.23 10.24 4.52
CA LEU A 541 12.37 11.41 4.73
C LEU A 541 11.01 10.97 5.26
N LEU A 542 10.57 11.57 6.38
CA LEU A 542 9.17 11.49 6.82
C LEU A 542 8.44 12.76 6.41
N ASN A 543 7.37 12.62 5.61
CA ASN A 543 6.55 13.76 5.22
C ASN A 543 5.70 14.30 6.38
N THR A 544 5.05 15.44 6.12
CA THR A 544 4.17 16.08 7.10
C THR A 544 3.11 15.10 7.62
N ASN A 545 2.92 15.07 8.94
CA ASN A 545 2.02 14.15 9.64
C ASN A 545 2.32 12.64 9.45
N GLN A 546 3.50 12.26 8.95
CA GLN A 546 3.86 10.85 8.76
C GLN A 546 4.70 10.31 9.91
N THR A 547 4.56 9.01 10.17
CA THR A 547 5.27 8.35 11.26
C THR A 547 5.91 7.04 10.80
N VAL A 548 7.05 6.73 11.41
CA VAL A 548 7.64 5.39 11.38
C VAL A 548 7.72 4.89 12.81
N THR A 549 7.21 3.68 13.04
CA THR A 549 7.27 3.01 14.34
C THR A 549 8.38 1.96 14.33
N VAL A 550 9.23 1.99 15.35
CA VAL A 550 10.45 1.18 15.46
C VAL A 550 10.41 0.38 16.76
N ASN A 551 10.42 -0.95 16.66
CA ASN A 551 10.37 -1.81 17.85
C ASN A 551 11.76 -2.03 18.50
N GLY A 552 12.81 -2.00 17.68
CA GLY A 552 14.20 -2.31 17.98
C GLY A 552 15.11 -1.12 17.71
N ASN A 553 16.17 -1.30 16.94
CA ASN A 553 17.25 -0.32 16.81
C ASN A 553 16.99 0.71 15.71
N TRP A 554 17.45 1.93 15.96
CA TRP A 554 17.56 3.00 14.99
C TRP A 554 19.04 3.28 14.73
N SER A 555 19.50 3.16 13.50
CA SER A 555 20.87 3.47 13.13
C SER A 555 20.90 4.44 11.97
N ASN A 556 21.37 5.66 12.24
CA ASN A 556 21.52 6.69 11.23
C ASN A 556 23.00 7.04 11.06
N SER A 557 23.62 6.47 10.02
CA SER A 557 24.99 6.79 9.61
C SER A 557 25.03 7.54 8.28
N ALA A 558 23.88 7.99 7.78
CA ALA A 558 23.75 8.73 6.52
C ALA A 558 22.77 9.92 6.69
N GLY A 559 21.63 9.93 5.99
CA GLY A 559 20.67 11.05 6.02
C GLY A 559 19.33 10.72 6.66
N PHE A 560 18.84 11.60 7.53
CA PHE A 560 17.45 11.59 7.99
C PHE A 560 16.86 12.99 7.98
N SER A 561 15.58 13.10 7.60
CA SER A 561 14.83 14.35 7.72
C SER A 561 13.37 14.06 8.07
N GLY A 562 12.82 14.81 9.02
CA GLY A 562 11.38 14.84 9.28
C GLY A 562 10.80 16.21 8.90
N LEU A 563 9.67 16.24 8.21
CA LEU A 563 8.90 17.46 8.01
C LEU A 563 7.99 17.74 9.22
N ALA A 564 7.24 18.85 9.17
CA ALA A 564 6.34 19.27 10.24
C ALA A 564 5.44 18.12 10.72
N ASP A 565 5.26 18.00 12.04
CA ASP A 565 4.38 17.00 12.65
C ASP A 565 4.73 15.53 12.32
N SER A 566 5.89 15.25 11.73
CA SER A 566 6.37 13.87 11.56
C SER A 566 7.00 13.32 12.85
N ALA A 567 7.01 12.00 13.03
CA ALA A 567 7.66 11.37 14.20
C ALA A 567 8.28 10.02 13.91
N VAL A 568 9.35 9.74 14.64
CA VAL A 568 9.86 8.40 14.91
C VAL A 568 9.31 7.97 16.26
N ILE A 569 8.53 6.89 16.27
CA ILE A 569 7.90 6.33 17.47
C ILE A 569 8.66 5.06 17.85
N PHE A 570 9.19 5.02 19.06
CA PHE A 570 9.76 3.81 19.63
C PHE A 570 8.69 3.06 20.43
N GLU A 571 8.45 1.81 20.06
CA GLU A 571 7.52 0.91 20.73
C GLU A 571 8.17 -0.45 20.99
N GLY A 572 7.43 -1.41 21.54
CA GLY A 572 7.92 -2.77 21.74
C GLY A 572 7.27 -3.43 22.95
N ALA A 573 7.63 -4.68 23.19
CA ALA A 573 7.18 -5.41 24.38
C ALA A 573 7.68 -4.74 25.68
N PRO A 574 6.96 -4.91 26.81
CA PRO A 574 7.45 -4.53 28.13
C PRO A 574 8.88 -5.01 28.38
N GLY A 575 9.74 -4.13 28.88
CA GLY A 575 11.15 -4.39 29.16
C GLY A 575 12.06 -4.47 27.93
N SER A 576 11.55 -4.27 26.72
CA SER A 576 12.38 -4.27 25.50
C SER A 576 13.36 -3.10 25.47
N THR A 577 14.45 -3.28 24.73
CA THR A 577 15.49 -2.26 24.53
C THR A 577 15.59 -1.89 23.06
N SER A 578 15.65 -0.58 22.80
CA SER A 578 16.01 0.02 21.52
C SER A 578 17.32 0.78 21.68
N VAL A 579 18.20 0.68 20.69
CA VAL A 579 19.42 1.49 20.64
C VAL A 579 19.33 2.49 19.49
N ILE A 580 19.67 3.75 19.78
CA ILE A 580 19.81 4.84 18.80
C ILE A 580 21.31 5.04 18.53
N TYR A 581 21.74 4.61 17.35
CA TYR A 581 23.09 4.80 16.81
C TYR A 581 23.16 6.02 15.90
N GLY A 582 24.26 6.74 16.00
CA GLY A 582 24.52 7.95 15.23
C GLY A 582 23.77 9.18 15.75
N SER A 583 24.08 10.33 15.15
CA SER A 583 23.41 11.60 15.46
C SER A 583 22.19 11.76 14.56
N THR A 584 21.02 12.02 15.14
CA THR A 584 19.77 12.20 14.38
C THR A 584 19.03 13.47 14.79
N THR A 585 18.58 14.23 13.80
CA THR A 585 17.72 15.41 14.01
C THR A 585 16.26 15.00 13.77
N PHE A 586 15.49 14.88 14.84
CA PHE A 586 14.08 14.49 14.82
C PHE A 586 13.15 15.71 14.83
N THR A 587 12.05 15.60 14.09
CA THR A 587 10.88 16.46 14.30
C THR A 587 9.99 15.92 15.43
N GLY A 588 9.90 14.60 15.57
CA GLY A 588 9.26 13.95 16.70
C GLY A 588 10.07 12.75 17.14
N LEU A 589 10.43 12.71 18.42
CA LEU A 589 11.00 11.53 19.08
C LEU A 589 10.04 11.09 20.19
N LEU A 590 9.32 9.99 19.94
CA LEU A 590 8.20 9.55 20.77
C LEU A 590 8.46 8.16 21.36
N CYS A 591 8.05 7.97 22.60
CA CYS A 591 7.90 6.66 23.23
C CYS A 591 6.90 6.80 24.39
N THR A 592 5.63 6.48 24.14
CA THR A 592 4.51 6.86 25.04
C THR A 592 3.58 5.72 25.45
N ASN A 593 3.88 4.49 25.03
CA ASN A 593 2.99 3.35 25.27
C ASN A 593 2.92 2.88 26.73
N GLY A 594 3.74 3.45 27.64
CA GLY A 594 3.70 3.19 29.08
C GLY A 594 4.04 1.75 29.50
N VAL A 595 4.46 0.89 28.57
CA VAL A 595 4.69 -0.56 28.83
C VAL A 595 6.04 -0.85 29.49
N GLY A 596 6.86 0.19 29.68
CA GLY A 596 8.22 0.10 30.18
C GLY A 596 9.17 -0.33 29.07
N LYS A 597 10.00 0.59 28.60
CA LYS A 597 10.94 0.38 27.50
C LYS A 597 12.26 1.05 27.83
N THR A 598 13.36 0.49 27.37
CA THR A 598 14.68 1.13 27.44
C THR A 598 15.05 1.70 26.08
N ILE A 599 15.42 2.98 26.05
CA ILE A 599 16.13 3.59 24.92
C ILE A 599 17.57 3.86 25.35
N GLN A 600 18.51 3.20 24.67
CA GLN A 600 19.93 3.47 24.81
C GLN A 600 20.40 4.38 23.69
N PHE A 601 21.27 5.32 24.02
CA PHE A 601 21.86 6.26 23.08
C PHE A 601 23.34 5.96 22.91
N GLN A 602 23.82 5.92 21.68
CA GLN A 602 25.25 5.79 21.42
C GLN A 602 26.00 6.99 22.00
N ASP A 603 27.07 6.69 22.72
CA ASP A 603 27.89 7.70 23.37
C ASP A 603 28.45 8.70 22.36
N ALA A 604 28.66 9.93 22.81
CA ALA A 604 29.18 11.05 22.03
C ALA A 604 28.35 11.46 20.78
N CYS A 605 27.23 10.80 20.50
CA CYS A 605 26.31 11.17 19.42
C CYS A 605 25.28 12.18 19.92
N THR A 606 24.93 13.16 19.07
CA THR A 606 23.95 14.21 19.39
C THR A 606 22.64 13.95 18.68
N ASN A 607 21.59 13.69 19.46
CA ASN A 607 20.23 13.68 18.95
C ASN A 607 19.60 15.05 19.17
N THR A 608 18.90 15.57 18.17
CA THR A 608 18.33 16.93 18.19
C THR A 608 16.83 16.88 17.98
N ILE A 609 16.07 17.67 18.74
CA ILE A 609 14.66 17.97 18.48
C ILE A 609 14.60 19.40 17.94
N VAL A 610 14.05 19.56 16.74
CA VAL A 610 14.00 20.86 16.04
C VAL A 610 12.95 21.82 16.63
N ALA A 611 13.05 23.10 16.29
CA ALA A 611 12.03 24.11 16.60
C ALA A 611 10.64 23.69 16.06
N GLY A 612 9.61 23.80 16.90
CA GLY A 612 8.26 23.31 16.59
C GLY A 612 8.13 21.78 16.56
N GLY A 613 9.20 21.05 16.86
CA GLY A 613 9.18 19.60 17.02
C GLY A 613 8.62 19.15 18.37
N ARG A 614 8.64 17.85 18.63
CA ARG A 614 8.12 17.23 19.86
C ARG A 614 9.04 16.17 20.44
N LEU A 615 9.26 16.25 21.75
CA LEU A 615 9.88 15.23 22.56
C LEU A 615 8.83 14.66 23.52
N GLU A 616 8.35 13.45 23.26
CA GLU A 616 7.34 12.81 24.11
C GLU A 616 7.83 11.46 24.60
N LEU A 617 8.27 11.41 25.85
CA LEU A 617 8.82 10.22 26.47
C LEU A 617 8.04 9.98 27.77
N THR A 618 7.10 9.05 27.74
CA THR A 618 6.21 8.79 28.88
C THR A 618 6.25 7.34 29.32
N GLY A 619 6.62 7.15 30.58
CA GLY A 619 6.41 5.89 31.29
C GLY A 619 4.96 5.72 31.76
N SER A 620 4.71 4.60 32.44
CA SER A 620 3.44 4.33 33.11
C SER A 620 3.15 5.37 34.19
N PRO A 621 1.90 5.86 34.34
CA PRO A 621 1.53 6.79 35.41
C PRO A 621 1.81 6.27 36.83
N THR A 622 1.92 4.95 37.02
CA THR A 622 2.16 4.32 38.32
C THR A 622 3.62 3.87 38.51
N SER A 623 4.51 4.06 37.53
CA SER A 623 5.91 3.63 37.65
C SER A 623 6.88 4.36 36.71
N THR A 624 8.14 4.51 37.12
CA THR A 624 9.21 5.05 36.27
C THR A 624 9.81 3.97 35.37
N ASN A 625 9.04 3.47 34.41
CA ASN A 625 9.40 2.31 33.60
C ASN A 625 9.96 2.67 32.21
N MET A 626 9.94 3.95 31.81
CA MET A 626 10.60 4.42 30.60
C MET A 626 12.06 4.78 30.90
N VAL A 627 13.00 4.00 30.39
CA VAL A 627 14.41 4.05 30.79
C VAL A 627 15.26 4.68 29.68
N MET A 628 16.09 5.66 30.04
CA MET A 628 17.03 6.33 29.12
C MET A 628 18.46 6.16 29.64
N ARG A 629 19.36 5.61 28.82
CA ARG A 629 20.74 5.29 29.20
C ARG A 629 21.74 5.59 28.09
N SER A 630 23.00 5.77 28.47
CA SER A 630 24.11 5.60 27.54
C SER A 630 24.27 4.13 27.14
N LEU A 631 24.92 3.90 26.00
CA LEU A 631 25.31 2.57 25.58
C LEU A 631 26.42 2.02 26.49
N ASN A 632 27.42 2.85 26.82
CA ASN A 632 28.45 2.52 27.81
C ASN A 632 28.26 3.37 29.08
N ALA A 633 28.09 2.70 30.22
CA ALA A 633 27.81 3.37 31.50
C ALA A 633 28.90 4.39 31.87
N GLY A 634 28.48 5.59 32.27
CA GLY A 634 29.39 6.69 32.63
C GLY A 634 29.93 7.50 31.44
N GLN A 635 29.62 7.13 30.20
CA GLN A 635 29.85 7.98 29.03
C GLN A 635 28.59 8.79 28.73
N ALA A 636 28.76 10.07 28.41
CA ALA A 636 27.62 10.94 28.13
C ALA A 636 27.00 10.66 26.76
N TRP A 637 25.67 10.66 26.70
CA TRP A 637 24.90 10.80 25.46
C TRP A 637 24.29 12.20 25.37
N PHE A 638 24.11 12.71 24.16
CA PHE A 638 23.72 14.10 23.96
C PHE A 638 22.31 14.23 23.39
N LEU A 639 21.51 15.11 23.98
CA LEU A 639 20.16 15.46 23.51
C LEU A 639 19.97 16.97 23.50
N LYS A 640 19.86 17.55 22.30
CA LYS A 640 19.60 18.97 22.11
C LYS A 640 18.13 19.20 21.81
N VAL A 641 17.41 19.88 22.69
CA VAL A 641 16.00 20.25 22.49
C VAL A 641 15.90 21.73 22.19
N ASP A 642 15.30 22.10 21.07
CA ASP A 642 15.06 23.51 20.74
C ASP A 642 14.05 24.15 21.74
N PRO A 643 14.24 25.41 22.15
CA PRO A 643 13.29 26.13 23.02
C PRO A 643 11.85 26.21 22.51
N LEU A 644 11.63 26.11 21.19
CA LEU A 644 10.30 26.09 20.59
C LEU A 644 9.77 24.66 20.38
N ALA A 645 10.48 23.62 20.83
CA ALA A 645 9.98 22.26 20.78
C ALA A 645 9.04 21.97 21.95
N ALA A 646 7.93 21.28 21.67
CA ALA A 646 7.05 20.75 22.70
C ALA A 646 7.74 19.62 23.47
N GLN A 647 7.54 19.60 24.79
CA GLN A 647 8.12 18.58 25.67
C GLN A 647 7.03 17.95 26.53
N LEU A 648 6.94 16.62 26.49
CA LEU A 648 6.17 15.80 27.41
C LEU A 648 7.05 14.66 27.88
N VAL A 649 7.85 14.91 28.93
CA VAL A 649 8.77 13.92 29.50
C VAL A 649 8.30 13.58 30.90
N SER A 650 7.78 12.36 31.08
CA SER A 650 7.23 11.95 32.38
C SER A 650 7.43 10.47 32.69
N CYS A 651 7.52 10.14 33.98
CA CYS A 651 7.74 8.78 34.46
C CYS A 651 8.96 8.11 33.81
N VAL A 652 10.01 8.90 33.54
CA VAL A 652 11.27 8.42 32.96
C VAL A 652 12.31 8.14 34.06
N ASP A 653 13.22 7.22 33.79
CA ASP A 653 14.40 6.96 34.61
C ASP A 653 15.63 7.22 33.73
N VAL A 654 16.42 8.26 34.05
CA VAL A 654 17.45 8.84 33.15
C VAL A 654 18.83 8.79 33.81
N LYS A 655 19.86 8.43 33.04
CA LYS A 655 21.27 8.47 33.48
C LYS A 655 22.20 8.91 32.35
N ASP A 656 23.28 9.61 32.71
CA ASP A 656 24.39 9.96 31.83
C ASP A 656 23.98 10.84 30.62
N SER A 657 22.92 11.64 30.77
CA SER A 657 22.41 12.55 29.73
C SER A 657 23.06 13.94 29.79
N ASP A 658 23.57 14.45 28.68
CA ASP A 658 23.97 15.86 28.59
C ASP A 658 23.07 16.60 27.59
N ALA A 659 22.13 17.38 28.13
CA ALA A 659 21.22 18.22 27.38
C ALA A 659 21.62 19.70 27.38
N LEU A 660 22.84 20.04 27.84
CA LEU A 660 23.31 21.42 27.97
C LEU A 660 23.90 21.98 26.66
N LEU A 661 24.01 21.19 25.60
CA LEU A 661 24.70 21.59 24.36
C LEU A 661 24.05 22.81 23.68
N GLY A 662 24.62 24.00 23.91
CA GLY A 662 24.27 25.26 23.25
C GLY A 662 23.15 26.03 23.94
N VAL A 663 22.18 26.52 23.16
CA VAL A 663 21.01 27.30 23.63
C VAL A 663 19.76 26.42 23.83
N GLY A 664 19.95 25.12 24.06
CA GLY A 664 18.85 24.17 24.19
C GLY A 664 17.98 24.40 25.43
N ALA A 665 16.70 24.06 25.35
CA ALA A 665 15.76 24.12 26.47
C ALA A 665 16.19 23.18 27.60
N GLU A 666 15.96 23.60 28.85
CA GLU A 666 15.99 22.67 29.99
C GLU A 666 14.91 21.58 29.78
N ILE A 667 15.27 20.32 30.04
CA ILE A 667 14.32 19.20 29.95
C ILE A 667 13.66 18.97 31.30
N LEU A 668 12.32 19.04 31.32
CA LEU A 668 11.51 18.83 32.51
C LEU A 668 11.10 17.36 32.64
N GLY A 669 11.74 16.62 33.53
CA GLY A 669 11.40 15.23 33.85
C GLY A 669 10.36 15.14 34.96
N ILE A 670 9.08 14.99 34.59
CA ILE A 670 7.96 14.93 35.54
C ILE A 670 7.83 13.52 36.13
N ASN A 671 7.62 13.37 37.44
CA ASN A 671 7.49 12.08 38.13
C ASN A 671 8.61 11.09 37.75
N SER A 672 9.81 11.63 37.55
CA SER A 672 10.93 10.95 36.92
C SER A 672 12.10 10.76 37.89
N LYS A 673 12.98 9.81 37.60
CA LYS A 673 14.16 9.50 38.42
C LYS A 673 15.44 9.97 37.75
N ASP A 674 16.20 10.77 38.49
CA ASP A 674 17.59 11.08 38.19
C ASP A 674 18.50 9.96 38.75
N ARG A 675 19.26 9.29 37.88
CA ARG A 675 20.27 8.28 38.28
C ARG A 675 21.69 8.81 38.25
N GLY A 676 21.86 10.12 38.13
CA GLY A 676 23.14 10.82 38.12
C GLY A 676 23.68 11.11 36.72
N ASN A 677 24.61 12.06 36.68
CA ASN A 677 25.31 12.55 35.48
C ASN A 677 24.39 13.14 34.42
N ASN A 678 23.25 13.70 34.82
CA ASN A 678 22.35 14.42 33.92
C ASN A 678 22.64 15.93 33.94
N LYS A 679 22.74 16.59 32.79
CA LYS A 679 22.95 18.06 32.67
C LYS A 679 21.82 18.73 31.90
N ASN A 680 21.40 19.93 32.34
CA ASN A 680 20.26 20.68 31.80
C ASN A 680 18.91 19.92 31.91
N TRP A 681 18.79 19.13 32.96
CA TRP A 681 17.56 18.43 33.35
C TRP A 681 17.06 18.98 34.68
N ARG A 682 15.74 19.12 34.79
CA ARG A 682 15.06 19.41 36.06
C ARG A 682 14.02 18.33 36.33
N PHE A 683 14.22 17.60 37.42
CA PHE A 683 13.34 16.51 37.82
C PHE A 683 12.31 17.03 38.83
N LEU A 684 11.04 16.95 38.47
CA LEU A 684 9.93 17.44 39.27
C LEU A 684 9.06 16.26 39.69
N GLN A 685 8.75 16.17 40.98
CA GLN A 685 7.75 15.23 41.46
C GLN A 685 6.43 15.99 41.61
N ILE A 686 5.36 15.44 41.01
CA ILE A 686 4.01 15.98 41.10
C ILE A 686 3.16 14.97 41.86
N TYR A 687 2.52 15.44 42.94
CA TYR A 687 1.50 14.68 43.64
C TYR A 687 0.13 15.26 43.31
N PRO A 688 -0.88 14.44 42.97
CA PRO A 688 -2.25 14.93 42.86
C PRO A 688 -2.69 15.63 44.16
N GLY A 689 -3.26 16.83 44.03
CA GLY A 689 -3.67 17.66 45.18
C GLY A 689 -2.53 18.40 45.87
N GLN A 690 -1.34 18.50 45.27
CA GLN A 690 -0.23 19.27 45.83
C GLN A 690 -0.57 20.77 45.87
N VAL A 691 -0.29 21.41 47.00
CA VAL A 691 -0.49 22.86 47.17
C VAL A 691 0.64 23.61 46.46
N ASN A 692 0.28 24.51 45.54
CA ASN A 692 1.20 25.44 44.87
C ASN A 692 0.74 26.88 45.19
N THR A 693 1.55 27.60 45.94
CA THR A 693 1.20 28.91 46.50
C THR A 693 1.82 30.02 45.66
N TRP A 694 1.00 30.99 45.27
CA TRP A 694 1.46 32.20 44.62
C TRP A 694 2.31 33.03 45.59
N THR A 695 3.53 33.37 45.19
CA THR A 695 4.43 34.25 45.92
C THR A 695 4.39 35.68 45.39
N GLY A 696 4.16 35.85 44.08
CA GLY A 696 4.15 37.16 43.41
C GLY A 696 5.48 37.92 43.52
N GLY A 697 6.57 37.23 43.87
CA GLY A 697 7.84 37.87 44.20
C GLY A 697 8.63 38.39 42.99
N SER A 698 8.24 38.04 41.76
CA SER A 698 8.88 38.57 40.54
C SER A 698 8.00 39.59 39.82
N ASN A 699 6.78 39.20 39.45
CA ASN A 699 5.81 40.04 38.74
C ASN A 699 4.40 39.44 38.82
N THR A 700 3.47 39.88 37.98
CA THR A 700 2.07 39.42 37.95
C THR A 700 1.80 38.23 37.02
N THR A 701 2.78 37.74 36.26
CA THR A 701 2.59 36.72 35.20
C THR A 701 2.32 35.33 35.78
N TRP A 702 1.13 34.76 35.54
CA TRP A 702 0.71 33.45 36.06
C TRP A 702 1.67 32.30 35.68
N SER A 703 2.10 32.21 34.42
CA SER A 703 2.94 31.10 33.96
C SER A 703 4.40 31.16 34.45
N LEU A 704 4.85 32.29 35.00
CA LEU A 704 6.23 32.46 35.44
C LEU A 704 6.49 31.67 36.72
N HIS A 705 7.31 30.63 36.63
CA HIS A 705 7.64 29.74 37.74
C HIS A 705 8.18 30.45 39.00
N LYS A 706 8.87 31.58 38.85
CA LYS A 706 9.42 32.37 39.96
C LYS A 706 8.34 33.04 40.84
N ASN A 707 7.09 33.09 40.38
CA ASN A 707 5.97 33.59 41.16
C ASN A 707 5.28 32.49 41.99
N TRP A 708 5.85 31.29 42.06
CA TRP A 708 5.28 30.12 42.73
C TRP A 708 6.26 29.50 43.72
N ASP A 709 5.76 29.04 44.87
CA ASP A 709 6.58 28.48 45.96
C ASP A 709 7.26 27.14 45.60
N LEU A 710 6.67 26.39 44.66
CA LEU A 710 7.24 25.16 44.11
C LEU A 710 8.24 25.40 42.97
N ASP A 711 8.56 26.66 42.65
CA ASP A 711 9.45 27.06 41.54
C ASP A 711 9.03 26.45 40.18
N ARG A 712 7.72 26.28 40.00
CA ARG A 712 7.06 25.81 38.77
C ARG A 712 5.66 26.42 38.63
N GLY A 713 5.20 26.56 37.38
CA GLY A 713 3.83 26.97 37.11
C GLY A 713 2.78 25.95 37.62
N PRO A 714 1.51 26.37 37.75
CA PRO A 714 0.38 25.52 38.11
C PRO A 714 0.12 24.40 37.13
N LEU A 715 -0.32 23.26 37.64
CA LEU A 715 -0.71 22.10 36.86
C LEU A 715 -2.18 21.71 37.15
N PRO A 716 -2.86 20.98 36.24
CA PRO A 716 -4.28 20.64 36.40
C PRO A 716 -4.65 19.85 37.65
N THR A 717 -3.67 19.23 38.32
CA THR A 717 -3.87 18.45 39.56
C THR A 717 -3.56 19.24 40.84
N ASP A 718 -3.06 20.47 40.73
CA ASP A 718 -2.62 21.26 41.89
C ASP A 718 -3.80 21.92 42.63
N VAL A 719 -3.60 22.11 43.93
CA VAL A 719 -4.37 23.03 44.78
C VAL A 719 -3.66 24.39 44.74
N ILE A 720 -4.25 25.35 44.05
CA ILE A 720 -3.68 26.68 43.90
C ILE A 720 -4.08 27.55 45.07
N VAL A 721 -3.10 28.16 45.73
CA VAL A 721 -3.35 29.12 46.82
C VAL A 721 -2.84 30.49 46.42
N ILE A 722 -3.71 31.49 46.42
CA ILE A 722 -3.35 32.90 46.28
C ILE A 722 -3.50 33.52 47.66
N PRO A 723 -2.38 33.73 48.39
CA PRO A 723 -2.43 34.21 49.76
C PRO A 723 -2.65 35.72 49.80
N ASN A 724 -2.98 36.22 50.98
CA ASN A 724 -2.99 37.67 51.21
C ASN A 724 -1.58 38.27 51.29
N ASN A 725 -1.49 39.59 51.19
CA ASN A 725 -0.24 40.36 51.33
C ASN A 725 0.85 40.02 50.30
N CYS A 726 0.49 39.57 49.10
CA CYS A 726 1.44 39.45 47.99
C CYS A 726 1.83 40.85 47.45
N GLU A 727 3.09 41.02 47.08
CA GLU A 727 3.57 42.26 46.45
C GLU A 727 2.92 42.48 45.07
N ASN A 728 2.77 41.40 44.30
CA ASN A 728 2.13 41.40 42.99
C ASN A 728 1.09 40.29 42.94
N TYR A 729 -0.18 40.61 42.69
CA TYR A 729 -1.23 39.61 42.50
C TYR A 729 -1.27 39.09 41.05
N PRO A 730 -1.69 37.83 40.84
CA PRO A 730 -1.64 37.19 39.53
C PRO A 730 -2.61 37.76 38.49
N LEU A 731 -2.13 37.84 37.25
CA LEU A 731 -2.90 37.98 36.02
C LEU A 731 -2.73 36.69 35.21
N LEU A 732 -3.84 36.08 34.77
CA LEU A 732 -3.76 34.97 33.81
C LEU A 732 -3.16 35.45 32.48
N ASP A 733 -2.37 34.60 31.85
CA ASP A 733 -1.69 34.85 30.57
C ASP A 733 -2.02 33.80 29.50
N ALA A 734 -2.81 32.78 29.86
CA ALA A 734 -3.36 31.75 29.00
C ALA A 734 -4.57 31.10 29.70
N HIS A 735 -5.36 30.31 28.97
CA HIS A 735 -6.41 29.48 29.57
C HIS A 735 -5.84 28.51 30.61
N GLN A 736 -6.45 28.46 31.79
CA GLN A 736 -5.96 27.63 32.89
C GLN A 736 -6.96 26.55 33.27
N THR A 737 -6.44 25.34 33.52
CA THR A 737 -7.17 24.25 34.18
C THR A 737 -6.45 23.89 35.47
N THR A 738 -7.18 23.82 36.58
CA THR A 738 -6.64 23.58 37.93
C THR A 738 -7.55 22.64 38.71
N HIS A 739 -7.02 21.97 39.74
CA HIS A 739 -7.82 21.04 40.54
C HIS A 739 -8.66 21.79 41.55
N GLU A 740 -8.00 22.54 42.42
CA GLU A 740 -8.62 23.39 43.41
C GLU A 740 -7.98 24.77 43.36
N VAL A 741 -8.76 25.82 43.63
CA VAL A 741 -8.26 27.20 43.70
C VAL A 741 -8.78 27.81 45.00
N ILE A 742 -7.87 28.38 45.78
CA ILE A 742 -8.13 29.04 47.06
C ILE A 742 -7.59 30.46 46.96
N ILE A 743 -8.49 31.43 46.97
CA ILE A 743 -8.16 32.86 46.94
C ILE A 743 -8.51 33.42 48.31
N GLN A 744 -7.48 33.72 49.11
CA GLN A 744 -7.66 34.14 50.50
C GLN A 744 -8.26 35.56 50.60
N ASP A 745 -8.82 35.89 51.77
CA ASP A 745 -9.30 37.25 52.06
C ASP A 745 -8.19 38.28 51.77
N GLN A 746 -8.55 39.43 51.17
CA GLN A 746 -7.64 40.48 50.68
C GLN A 746 -6.69 40.06 49.53
N ALA A 747 -6.79 38.84 48.99
CA ALA A 747 -6.06 38.43 47.81
C ALA A 747 -6.81 38.76 46.52
N THR A 748 -6.11 38.99 45.40
CA THR A 748 -6.73 39.26 44.10
C THR A 748 -6.29 38.24 43.05
N LEU A 749 -7.20 37.78 42.19
CA LEU A 749 -6.89 37.11 40.92
C LEU A 749 -7.58 37.84 39.78
N SER A 750 -6.83 38.17 38.72
CA SER A 750 -7.41 38.68 37.48
C SER A 750 -7.35 37.63 36.37
N LEU A 751 -8.48 37.40 35.73
CA LEU A 751 -8.62 36.50 34.59
C LEU A 751 -8.02 37.08 33.31
N ASN A 752 -7.89 38.41 33.21
CA ASN A 752 -7.14 39.08 32.15
C ASN A 752 -7.50 38.61 30.72
N GLY A 753 -8.79 38.33 30.45
CA GLY A 753 -9.28 37.85 29.15
C GLY A 753 -9.16 36.33 28.93
N TRP A 754 -8.73 35.56 29.93
CA TRP A 754 -8.52 34.11 29.85
C TRP A 754 -9.45 33.33 30.76
N ASN A 755 -9.96 32.20 30.25
CA ASN A 755 -10.80 31.29 31.02
C ASN A 755 -10.06 30.57 32.15
N LEU A 756 -10.75 30.34 33.26
CA LEU A 756 -10.32 29.51 34.38
C LEU A 756 -11.26 28.31 34.53
N ILE A 757 -10.73 27.10 34.45
CA ILE A 757 -11.44 25.85 34.70
C ILE A 757 -10.97 25.28 36.05
N VAL A 758 -11.91 25.03 36.97
CA VAL A 758 -11.65 24.43 38.28
C VAL A 758 -12.37 23.10 38.37
N THR A 759 -11.60 22.02 38.51
CA THR A 759 -12.12 20.66 38.35
C THR A 759 -12.65 20.03 39.65
N ASN A 760 -12.36 20.60 40.82
CA ASN A 760 -12.79 20.09 42.12
C ASN A 760 -13.40 21.16 43.05
N LYS A 761 -12.65 22.18 43.48
CA LYS A 761 -13.24 23.21 44.36
C LYS A 761 -12.68 24.60 44.09
N LEU A 762 -13.55 25.60 44.01
CA LEU A 762 -13.16 27.01 44.07
C LEU A 762 -13.55 27.58 45.45
N THR A 763 -12.57 28.00 46.25
CA THR A 763 -12.80 28.73 47.51
C THR A 763 -12.33 30.17 47.32
N LEU A 764 -13.24 31.12 47.27
CA LEU A 764 -12.96 32.54 47.06
C LEU A 764 -13.43 33.33 48.29
N ALA A 765 -12.48 33.87 49.05
CA ALA A 765 -12.72 34.86 50.10
C ALA A 765 -12.17 36.24 49.71
N GLY A 766 -11.27 36.32 48.73
CA GLY A 766 -10.70 37.56 48.20
C GLY A 766 -11.49 38.17 47.04
N HIS A 767 -10.78 38.80 46.10
CA HIS A 767 -11.33 39.49 44.93
C HIS A 767 -10.98 38.76 43.63
N LEU A 768 -11.99 38.34 42.88
CA LEU A 768 -11.81 37.84 41.51
C LEU A 768 -12.19 38.94 40.50
N ILE A 769 -11.37 39.13 39.46
CA ILE A 769 -11.58 40.18 38.45
C ILE A 769 -11.67 39.52 37.08
N ALA A 770 -12.80 39.69 36.40
CA ALA A 770 -12.92 39.48 34.96
C ALA A 770 -12.72 40.80 34.21
N SER A 771 -12.11 40.74 33.04
CA SER A 771 -11.78 41.86 32.17
C SER A 771 -12.80 42.05 31.04
N ASP A 772 -13.34 40.96 30.47
CA ASP A 772 -14.29 41.01 29.36
C ASP A 772 -15.26 39.80 29.36
N THR A 773 -15.17 38.90 28.37
CA THR A 773 -16.10 37.77 28.12
C THR A 773 -15.59 36.40 28.57
N GLU A 774 -14.48 36.36 29.32
CA GLU A 774 -13.91 35.12 29.84
C GLU A 774 -14.88 34.34 30.73
N SER A 775 -14.57 33.06 30.93
CA SER A 775 -15.40 32.13 31.70
C SER A 775 -14.67 31.58 32.92
N VAL A 776 -15.38 31.51 34.04
CA VAL A 776 -15.03 30.69 35.21
C VAL A 776 -15.88 29.43 35.13
N ILE A 777 -15.25 28.30 34.82
CA ILE A 777 -15.93 27.03 34.59
C ILE A 777 -15.70 26.13 35.81
N LEU A 778 -16.79 25.72 36.45
CA LEU A 778 -16.81 24.89 37.65
C LEU A 778 -17.42 23.53 37.31
N THR A 779 -16.68 22.44 37.52
CA THR A 779 -17.23 21.09 37.35
C THR A 779 -17.70 20.45 38.65
N LYS A 780 -17.44 21.10 39.79
CA LYS A 780 -17.83 20.64 41.13
C LYS A 780 -18.12 21.84 42.05
N ASP A 781 -17.63 21.86 43.29
CA ASP A 781 -18.12 22.79 44.33
C ASP A 781 -17.46 24.18 44.26
N ALA A 782 -18.16 25.21 44.73
CA ALA A 782 -17.57 26.53 44.94
C ALA A 782 -18.15 27.26 46.14
N ASP A 783 -17.32 28.09 46.78
CA ASP A 783 -17.68 28.88 47.95
C ASP A 783 -17.15 30.31 47.80
N PHE A 784 -18.06 31.27 47.71
CA PHE A 784 -17.81 32.70 47.55
C PHE A 784 -18.03 33.47 48.86
N THR A 785 -18.07 32.79 50.02
CA THR A 785 -18.28 33.46 51.30
C THR A 785 -17.25 34.56 51.55
N GLY A 786 -17.72 35.80 51.73
CA GLY A 786 -16.85 36.97 51.94
C GLY A 786 -16.14 37.49 50.68
N ALA A 787 -16.39 36.91 49.51
CA ALA A 787 -15.76 37.28 48.26
C ALA A 787 -16.22 38.65 47.73
N SER A 788 -15.38 39.24 46.88
CA SER A 788 -15.80 40.22 45.89
C SER A 788 -15.53 39.70 44.47
N PHE A 789 -16.37 40.07 43.51
CA PHE A 789 -16.19 39.73 42.09
C PHE A 789 -16.46 40.96 41.23
N THR A 790 -15.54 41.26 40.31
CA THR A 790 -15.76 42.23 39.23
C THR A 790 -16.12 41.46 37.97
N PRO A 791 -17.41 41.39 37.58
CA PRO A 791 -17.85 40.41 36.59
C PRO A 791 -17.65 40.78 35.13
N ALA A 792 -17.42 42.06 34.76
CA ALA A 792 -17.41 42.49 33.35
C ALA A 792 -18.59 41.90 32.53
N GLN A 793 -18.33 41.30 31.35
CA GLN A 793 -19.30 40.51 30.58
C GLN A 793 -19.05 38.99 30.70
N SER A 794 -18.38 38.57 31.79
CA SER A 794 -17.93 37.19 31.98
C SER A 794 -19.06 36.20 32.24
N MET A 795 -18.72 34.92 32.14
CA MET A 795 -19.63 33.81 32.42
C MET A 795 -19.13 32.96 33.57
N LEU A 796 -19.99 32.74 34.57
CA LEU A 796 -19.84 31.62 35.50
C LEU A 796 -20.56 30.41 34.89
N VAL A 797 -19.81 29.36 34.54
CA VAL A 797 -20.36 28.15 33.93
C VAL A 797 -20.37 27.02 34.95
N LEU A 798 -21.55 26.48 35.23
CA LEU A 798 -21.76 25.30 36.08
C LEU A 798 -21.86 24.07 35.16
N ALA A 799 -20.72 23.42 34.96
CA ALA A 799 -20.53 22.31 34.03
C ALA A 799 -20.23 21.00 34.77
N GLY A 800 -19.78 19.99 34.04
CA GLY A 800 -19.39 18.70 34.61
C GLY A 800 -20.55 17.72 34.74
N VAL A 801 -20.28 16.60 35.41
CA VAL A 801 -21.18 15.46 35.52
C VAL A 801 -21.54 15.11 36.97
N ASP A 802 -20.84 15.70 37.94
CA ASP A 802 -21.01 15.44 39.37
C ASP A 802 -22.00 16.41 40.01
N ALA A 803 -22.53 16.05 41.18
CA ALA A 803 -23.36 16.97 41.96
C ALA A 803 -22.51 18.15 42.44
N GLN A 804 -23.08 19.36 42.42
CA GLN A 804 -22.38 20.59 42.76
C GLN A 804 -23.06 21.30 43.91
N THR A 805 -22.28 21.84 44.84
CA THR A 805 -22.75 22.81 45.85
C THR A 805 -21.99 24.12 45.66
N ILE A 806 -22.72 25.14 45.24
CA ILE A 806 -22.22 26.45 44.86
C ILE A 806 -22.78 27.49 45.82
N ASN A 807 -22.00 27.92 46.80
CA ASN A 807 -22.34 29.03 47.66
C ASN A 807 -21.88 30.34 47.02
N LEU A 808 -22.82 31.16 46.57
CA LEU A 808 -22.53 32.39 45.84
C LEU A 808 -22.52 33.63 46.75
N ASP A 809 -22.98 33.51 48.00
CA ASP A 809 -23.02 34.59 49.01
C ASP A 809 -23.54 35.94 48.49
N SER A 810 -24.51 35.92 47.56
CA SER A 810 -25.07 37.11 46.89
C SER A 810 -24.04 37.99 46.16
N VAL A 811 -22.90 37.43 45.77
CA VAL A 811 -21.95 38.06 44.84
C VAL A 811 -22.64 38.36 43.51
N THR A 812 -22.25 39.46 42.87
CA THR A 812 -22.84 39.89 41.59
C THR A 812 -22.09 39.31 40.41
N PHE A 813 -22.82 38.61 39.53
CA PHE A 813 -22.32 38.02 38.29
C PHE A 813 -22.91 38.74 37.07
N PHE A 814 -22.25 38.65 35.92
CA PHE A 814 -22.86 39.07 34.66
C PHE A 814 -23.80 37.97 34.18
N LYS A 815 -23.25 36.83 33.76
CA LYS A 815 -24.02 35.67 33.32
C LYS A 815 -23.66 34.43 34.12
N VAL A 816 -24.67 33.68 34.53
CA VAL A 816 -24.53 32.31 35.05
C VAL A 816 -25.14 31.35 34.04
N LEU A 817 -24.33 30.43 33.52
CA LEU A 817 -24.72 29.42 32.56
C LEU A 817 -24.70 28.04 33.23
N VAL A 818 -25.79 27.30 33.13
CA VAL A 818 -25.91 25.94 33.65
C VAL A 818 -25.86 24.95 32.49
N GLU A 819 -24.84 24.10 32.48
CA GLU A 819 -24.62 23.06 31.47
C GLU A 819 -24.71 21.65 32.06
N ASN A 820 -24.48 21.49 33.37
CA ASN A 820 -24.62 20.19 34.04
C ASN A 820 -26.07 19.68 33.94
N ASN A 821 -26.25 18.54 33.29
CA ASN A 821 -27.54 17.91 33.03
C ASN A 821 -27.57 16.43 33.46
N LEU A 822 -26.65 16.03 34.33
CA LEU A 822 -26.53 14.66 34.84
C LEU A 822 -26.65 14.58 36.37
N ALA A 823 -26.37 15.66 37.09
CA ALA A 823 -26.45 15.68 38.55
C ALA A 823 -27.04 16.99 39.12
N PRO A 824 -27.54 16.99 40.36
CA PRO A 824 -28.11 18.18 40.97
C PRO A 824 -27.08 19.27 41.29
N ILE A 825 -27.47 20.52 41.09
CA ILE A 825 -26.73 21.72 41.49
C ILE A 825 -27.46 22.40 42.65
N ASN A 826 -26.79 22.57 43.78
CA ASN A 826 -27.30 23.28 44.95
C ASN A 826 -26.71 24.70 44.98
N ILE A 827 -27.56 25.73 44.91
CA ILE A 827 -27.18 27.14 45.01
C ILE A 827 -27.47 27.66 46.43
N LEU A 828 -26.43 28.10 47.12
CA LEU A 828 -26.48 28.69 48.46
C LEU A 828 -26.14 30.19 48.43
N GLY A 829 -26.50 30.92 49.48
CA GLY A 829 -26.12 32.32 49.67
C GLY A 829 -26.92 33.34 48.85
N GLY A 830 -27.86 32.87 48.00
CA GLY A 830 -28.56 33.73 47.04
C GLY A 830 -27.72 34.02 45.80
N LEU A 831 -28.33 34.59 44.76
CA LEU A 831 -27.67 34.88 43.48
C LEU A 831 -28.05 36.29 43.04
N ILE A 832 -27.08 37.08 42.59
CA ILE A 832 -27.32 38.33 41.87
C ILE A 832 -26.66 38.21 40.49
N ALA A 833 -27.43 38.27 39.40
CA ALA A 833 -26.86 38.24 38.06
C ALA A 833 -27.62 39.09 37.02
N THR A 834 -26.95 39.44 35.94
CA THR A 834 -27.62 40.03 34.77
C THR A 834 -28.40 38.96 34.00
N GLU A 835 -27.86 37.75 33.85
CA GLU A 835 -28.56 36.64 33.21
C GLU A 835 -28.32 35.32 33.96
N LEU A 836 -29.38 34.53 34.17
CA LEU A 836 -29.28 33.11 34.48
C LEU A 836 -29.84 32.31 33.29
N ARG A 837 -29.01 31.42 32.73
CA ARG A 837 -29.35 30.62 31.54
C ARG A 837 -29.15 29.12 31.77
N CYS A 838 -30.11 28.33 31.30
CA CYS A 838 -30.06 26.86 31.29
C CYS A 838 -30.76 26.36 30.02
N GLU A 839 -30.07 25.59 29.19
CA GLU A 839 -30.61 25.05 27.95
C GLU A 839 -30.39 23.54 27.90
N THR A 840 -31.48 22.76 27.89
CA THR A 840 -31.42 21.31 28.06
C THR A 840 -32.41 20.64 27.10
N LEU A 841 -31.98 20.34 25.87
CA LEU A 841 -32.83 19.66 24.89
C LEU A 841 -32.91 18.13 25.11
N VAL A 842 -31.89 17.55 25.75
CA VAL A 842 -31.77 16.12 26.09
C VAL A 842 -31.21 16.02 27.52
N GLY A 843 -31.67 15.02 28.29
CA GLY A 843 -31.30 14.86 29.71
C GLY A 843 -32.18 15.70 30.64
N SER A 844 -31.80 15.80 31.92
CA SER A 844 -32.52 16.60 32.92
C SER A 844 -31.54 17.34 33.84
N THR A 845 -31.75 18.64 34.00
CA THR A 845 -30.96 19.49 34.89
C THR A 845 -31.78 19.79 36.13
N THR A 846 -31.25 19.50 37.32
CA THR A 846 -31.88 19.85 38.61
C THR A 846 -31.10 20.94 39.32
N ILE A 847 -31.74 22.08 39.58
CA ILE A 847 -31.19 23.20 40.35
C ILE A 847 -32.00 23.35 41.64
N ARG A 848 -31.31 23.35 42.78
CA ARG A 848 -31.90 23.49 44.12
C ARG A 848 -31.42 24.77 44.77
N PHE A 849 -32.33 25.56 45.30
CA PHE A 849 -32.01 26.86 45.92
C PHE A 849 -32.18 26.81 47.44
N GLU A 850 -31.32 27.51 48.16
CA GLU A 850 -31.43 27.66 49.62
C GLU A 850 -32.73 28.38 50.02
N PRO A 851 -33.50 27.84 50.99
CA PRO A 851 -34.73 28.45 51.47
C PRO A 851 -34.53 29.90 51.93
N GLY A 852 -35.48 30.77 51.61
CA GLY A 852 -35.50 32.17 52.05
C GLY A 852 -34.48 33.10 51.38
N LYS A 853 -33.47 32.56 50.66
CA LYS A 853 -32.52 33.36 49.89
C LYS A 853 -33.13 33.83 48.57
N ILE A 854 -32.64 34.98 48.08
CA ILE A 854 -33.14 35.64 46.88
C ILE A 854 -32.25 35.32 45.69
N ILE A 855 -32.88 34.93 44.58
CA ILE A 855 -32.31 34.85 43.25
C ILE A 855 -32.75 36.11 42.50
N LYS A 856 -31.86 37.09 42.40
CA LYS A 856 -32.10 38.40 41.79
C LYS A 856 -31.45 38.46 40.41
N LEU A 857 -32.27 38.57 39.37
CA LEU A 857 -31.85 38.52 37.98
C LEU A 857 -32.36 39.75 37.22
N ARG A 858 -31.62 40.23 36.22
CA ARG A 858 -32.23 41.02 35.15
C ARG A 858 -32.95 40.10 34.18
N ASP A 859 -32.25 39.14 33.59
CA ASP A 859 -32.79 38.21 32.60
C ASP A 859 -32.76 36.76 33.08
N MET A 860 -33.75 35.98 32.66
CA MET A 860 -33.88 34.55 32.95
C MET A 860 -34.24 33.79 31.68
N VAL A 861 -33.36 32.86 31.26
CA VAL A 861 -33.52 32.10 30.01
C VAL A 861 -33.39 30.60 30.26
N PHE A 862 -34.52 29.92 30.42
CA PHE A 862 -34.62 28.47 30.53
C PHE A 862 -35.31 27.86 29.31
N SER A 863 -34.59 26.99 28.61
CA SER A 863 -35.03 26.33 27.38
C SER A 863 -34.95 24.80 27.54
N GLY A 864 -35.99 24.20 28.11
CA GLY A 864 -36.15 22.76 28.27
C GLY A 864 -37.17 22.14 27.29
N ASN A 865 -37.38 20.84 27.42
CA ASN A 865 -38.37 20.07 26.67
C ASN A 865 -39.80 20.40 27.12
N THR A 866 -40.64 20.89 26.21
CA THR A 866 -42.02 21.30 26.52
C THR A 866 -43.00 20.14 26.65
N GLY A 867 -42.68 18.94 26.13
CA GLY A 867 -43.51 17.74 26.27
C GLY A 867 -43.26 16.97 27.56
N THR A 868 -42.07 17.10 28.14
CA THR A 868 -41.71 16.53 29.45
C THR A 868 -40.72 17.49 30.11
N PRO A 869 -41.16 18.36 31.03
CA PRO A 869 -40.30 19.34 31.68
C PRO A 869 -39.06 18.68 32.28
N ASN A 870 -37.89 19.13 31.85
CA ASN A 870 -36.62 18.50 32.19
C ASN A 870 -35.62 19.45 32.84
N ILE A 871 -35.98 20.73 33.00
CA ILE A 871 -35.31 21.67 33.90
C ILE A 871 -36.10 21.70 35.21
N ILE A 872 -35.52 21.17 36.28
CA ILE A 872 -36.18 20.95 37.57
C ILE A 872 -35.64 21.97 38.58
N LEU A 873 -36.51 22.85 39.08
CA LEU A 873 -36.19 23.85 40.10
C LEU A 873 -36.83 23.46 41.43
N ARG A 874 -36.05 23.38 42.50
CA ARG A 874 -36.53 22.99 43.84
C ARG A 874 -35.95 23.88 44.93
N SER A 875 -36.58 23.87 46.09
CA SER A 875 -35.92 24.27 47.34
C SER A 875 -35.01 23.13 47.85
N LEU A 876 -33.93 23.47 48.54
CA LEU A 876 -33.12 22.49 49.28
C LEU A 876 -33.86 21.89 50.47
N THR A 877 -34.82 22.62 51.04
CA THR A 877 -35.69 22.13 52.12
C THR A 877 -37.13 22.12 51.64
N ALA A 878 -37.68 20.92 51.44
CA ALA A 878 -39.04 20.74 50.94
C ALA A 878 -40.06 21.48 51.83
N GLY A 879 -40.97 22.22 51.20
CA GLY A 879 -41.99 23.03 51.87
C GLY A 879 -41.54 24.40 52.37
N GLN A 880 -40.27 24.79 52.16
CA GLN A 880 -39.79 26.15 52.44
C GLN A 880 -39.38 26.87 51.16
N ALA A 881 -40.01 28.01 50.88
CA ALA A 881 -39.82 28.70 49.61
C ALA A 881 -38.44 29.37 49.46
N TRP A 882 -37.82 29.25 48.29
CA TRP A 882 -36.75 30.16 47.82
C TRP A 882 -37.36 31.36 47.12
N LYS A 883 -36.69 32.51 47.10
CA LYS A 883 -37.25 33.76 46.57
C LYS A 883 -36.68 34.08 45.18
N LEU A 884 -37.51 34.51 44.26
CA LEU A 884 -37.12 34.90 42.90
C LEU A 884 -37.53 36.36 42.63
N ALA A 885 -36.62 37.13 42.04
CA ALA A 885 -36.87 38.47 41.55
C ALA A 885 -36.20 38.66 40.17
N VAL A 886 -36.98 38.85 39.11
CA VAL A 886 -36.54 39.03 37.72
C VAL A 886 -37.10 40.33 37.14
N SER A 887 -36.22 41.29 36.85
CA SER A 887 -36.64 42.65 36.42
C SER A 887 -36.73 42.87 34.91
N GLY A 888 -36.21 41.96 34.10
CA GLY A 888 -36.03 42.09 32.65
C GLY A 888 -36.61 40.93 31.84
N TYR A 889 -35.84 40.44 30.86
CA TYR A 889 -36.30 39.47 29.87
C TYR A 889 -36.49 38.08 30.48
N ARG A 890 -37.59 37.40 30.14
CA ARG A 890 -37.95 36.07 30.64
C ARG A 890 -38.32 35.17 29.47
N SER A 891 -37.55 34.11 29.26
CA SER A 891 -37.88 33.01 28.36
C SER A 891 -37.78 31.71 29.12
N VAL A 892 -38.92 31.17 29.55
CA VAL A 892 -38.96 30.00 30.43
C VAL A 892 -39.87 28.93 29.80
N ARG A 893 -39.29 27.79 29.42
CA ARG A 893 -39.99 26.66 28.77
C ARG A 893 -39.42 25.34 29.27
N GLY A 894 -40.26 24.32 29.40
CA GLY A 894 -39.84 22.98 29.83
C GLY A 894 -39.31 22.90 31.26
N VAL A 895 -39.87 23.74 32.16
CA VAL A 895 -39.45 23.86 33.56
C VAL A 895 -40.51 23.25 34.49
N ASP A 896 -40.05 22.44 35.45
CA ASP A 896 -40.81 21.97 36.59
C ASP A 896 -40.27 22.67 37.85
N ALA A 897 -41.08 23.51 38.51
CA ALA A 897 -40.67 24.29 39.67
C ALA A 897 -41.51 23.97 40.91
N GLN A 898 -40.85 23.88 42.08
CA GLN A 898 -41.50 23.68 43.38
C GLN A 898 -40.88 24.60 44.44
N ASP A 899 -41.69 24.99 45.43
CA ASP A 899 -41.28 25.76 46.61
C ASP A 899 -40.57 27.08 46.24
N SER A 900 -41.18 27.88 45.35
CA SER A 900 -40.66 29.17 44.89
C SER A 900 -41.62 30.31 45.21
N ASP A 901 -41.10 31.43 45.69
CA ASP A 901 -41.81 32.70 45.90
C ASP A 901 -41.26 33.77 44.96
N ALA A 902 -42.00 34.09 43.89
CA ALA A 902 -41.64 35.10 42.90
C ALA A 902 -42.34 36.46 43.15
N SER A 903 -42.90 36.72 44.34
CA SER A 903 -43.67 37.95 44.59
C SER A 903 -42.82 39.24 44.59
N LEU A 904 -41.49 39.12 44.53
CA LEU A 904 -40.55 40.23 44.58
C LEU A 904 -40.30 40.90 43.21
N GLY A 905 -40.92 40.39 42.14
CA GLY A 905 -40.91 40.99 40.79
C GLY A 905 -40.58 39.98 39.71
#